data_AF-A0AA37BF99-F1
#
_entry.id   AF-A0AA37BF99-F1
#
_cell.length_a   1.000
_cell.length_b   1.000
_cell.length_c   1.000
_cell.angle_alpha   90.00
_cell.angle_beta   90.00
_cell.angle_gamma   90.00
#
_symmetry.space_group_name_H-M   'P 1'
#
loop_
_entity.id
_entity.type
_entity.pdbx_description
1 polymer ?
#
loop_
_entity_poly.entity_id
_entity_poly.type
_entity_poly.pdbx_seq_one_letter_code
_entity_poly.pdbx_strand_id
1 'polypeptide(L)'
;MGGTPHGRGRRPGGLGLLQILRGRPAGAAAVNGRPVRLLRAALYLGVACTLLYRLPIPYQWWLALPLDLLQLALVGLFFTVLAGVLPRWLRLLGLVAGLANTAMGMASTVAYGLGQYAVSQFVSPYRLGNVVHLLWLVPVLAGQARDPRWTGGTVRLGAASALLALLSSGGHSIISISSFGGVDVDYGLVLIMVLSILSVFGTVWQARSAHDLGVPAPAPSPAAPVQVAPARAWPLAAVAVVLPLIPAAVNLADGMPAWIGPRGAVDDLFHGHVSYPATVLWVALDLLIGVGAPAVLILVAVVRRTRRLLRATTLALVLAAAAGVATALTTTSEADWRFIPTMAEQRLVLYPDGLFAPDDSGKILFGISPLWYSAALAASALVLFLLYRLPPAARRRRHVLAAALAASVALCLLPAADQARGRVTTAEDCSPPEPWETDGEPVAAPPPTGPRAFVCAVRQRNALPFATTAPDQVLLDHGHRLCAVYTRNDPSELARLRAAEGVNVRDLSGVLAGICPAANAEIEAAKAADEREFNESMAEEQRKCDATPRHRPLIRPAKAIRLKEPEWPEAGLELYDEFPAEGRRTTSGPVAAGPGYVAVGTHSDFHVCVTLETYTRRPPVETSGWDNVVEVGYDNRSGEIRFMDGLSGTELPDLSLDGRKGHYRIRLHLAWFPWKGEKYGTQRLLIMAYPGPGDKVVTYRRPPKRR
;
A
#
# COMPACT_ATOMS: atom_id res chain seq x y z
N MET A 1 62.69 -5.07 -45.50
CA MET A 1 61.32 -5.61 -45.40
C MET A 1 61.05 -5.94 -43.94
N GLY A 2 60.42 -5.02 -43.20
CA GLY A 2 60.10 -5.16 -41.78
C GLY A 2 58.60 -4.98 -41.58
N GLY A 3 57.95 -5.95 -40.95
CA GLY A 3 56.52 -5.92 -40.61
C GLY A 3 56.34 -5.84 -39.10
N THR A 4 55.84 -4.71 -38.62
CA THR A 4 55.40 -4.47 -37.24
C THR A 4 54.10 -5.22 -36.94
N PRO A 5 53.97 -5.97 -35.82
CA PRO A 5 52.74 -6.68 -35.50
C PRO A 5 51.69 -5.73 -34.88
N HIS A 6 50.49 -5.75 -35.46
CA HIS A 6 49.31 -5.02 -35.01
C HIS A 6 48.88 -5.38 -33.59
N GLY A 7 48.69 -4.35 -32.75
CA GLY A 7 48.13 -4.44 -31.42
C GLY A 7 46.66 -4.87 -31.44
N ARG A 8 46.37 -6.03 -30.84
CA ARG A 8 44.99 -6.52 -30.62
C ARG A 8 44.31 -5.69 -29.52
N GLY A 9 43.26 -4.96 -29.90
CA GLY A 9 42.34 -4.31 -28.99
C GLY A 9 41.61 -5.31 -28.10
N ARG A 10 41.72 -5.16 -26.78
CA ARG A 10 40.94 -5.92 -25.79
C ARG A 10 39.55 -5.31 -25.66
N ARG A 11 38.51 -6.04 -26.05
CA ARG A 11 37.11 -5.72 -25.72
C ARG A 11 36.81 -6.08 -24.25
N PRO A 12 36.16 -5.20 -23.45
CA PRO A 12 35.76 -5.50 -22.07
C PRO A 12 34.30 -5.98 -22.04
N GLY A 13 34.06 -7.24 -21.68
CA GLY A 13 32.68 -7.72 -21.47
C GLY A 13 32.56 -9.13 -20.90
N GLY A 14 33.28 -10.12 -21.45
CA GLY A 14 33.18 -11.53 -21.01
C GLY A 14 34.19 -11.99 -19.95
N LEU A 15 34.84 -11.09 -19.22
CA LEU A 15 36.16 -11.36 -18.59
C LEU A 15 36.15 -12.08 -17.23
N GLY A 16 35.02 -12.20 -16.53
CA GLY A 16 34.98 -12.77 -15.17
C GLY A 16 35.18 -14.29 -15.13
N LEU A 17 34.28 -15.03 -15.78
CA LEU A 17 34.32 -16.51 -15.82
C LEU A 17 35.55 -17.03 -16.57
N LEU A 18 35.93 -16.36 -17.67
CA LEU A 18 37.14 -16.65 -18.44
C LEU A 18 38.44 -16.48 -17.64
N GLN A 19 38.41 -15.76 -16.50
CA GLN A 19 39.56 -15.67 -15.61
C GLN A 19 39.69 -16.86 -14.65
N ILE A 20 38.59 -17.55 -14.34
CA ILE A 20 38.60 -18.83 -13.60
C ILE A 20 39.21 -19.92 -14.49
N LEU A 21 38.93 -19.88 -15.79
CA LEU A 21 39.39 -20.86 -16.78
C LEU A 21 40.78 -20.57 -17.36
N ARG A 22 41.58 -19.67 -16.76
CA ARG A 22 42.96 -19.49 -17.21
C ARG A 22 43.73 -20.77 -16.94
N GLY A 23 44.12 -21.45 -18.03
CA GLY A 23 44.96 -22.63 -17.99
C GLY A 23 46.28 -22.38 -17.25
N ARG A 24 47.00 -23.47 -16.97
CA ARG A 24 48.30 -23.43 -16.30
C ARG A 24 49.19 -22.35 -16.96
N PRO A 25 49.79 -21.43 -16.19
CA PRO A 25 50.67 -20.42 -16.76
C PRO A 25 51.76 -21.11 -17.58
N ALA A 26 51.93 -20.68 -18.83
CA ALA A 26 52.96 -21.21 -19.71
C ALA A 26 54.34 -20.77 -19.17
N GLY A 27 55.18 -21.75 -18.80
CA GLY A 27 56.51 -21.51 -18.24
C GLY A 27 56.94 -22.60 -17.26
N ALA A 28 58.22 -22.56 -16.87
CA ALA A 28 58.75 -23.44 -15.84
C ALA A 28 57.97 -23.25 -14.53
N ALA A 29 57.59 -24.36 -13.89
CA ALA A 29 56.85 -24.30 -12.63
C ALA A 29 57.71 -23.59 -11.57
N ALA A 30 57.13 -22.59 -10.89
CA ALA A 30 57.78 -21.96 -9.76
C ALA A 30 58.14 -23.03 -8.70
N VAL A 31 59.39 -23.04 -8.26
CA VAL A 31 59.85 -23.90 -7.15
C VAL A 31 59.29 -23.33 -5.85
N ASN A 32 58.06 -23.72 -5.55
CA ASN A 32 57.32 -23.23 -4.40
C ASN A 32 57.46 -24.19 -3.22
N GLY A 33 57.62 -23.66 -2.01
CA GLY A 33 57.58 -24.44 -0.77
C GLY A 33 56.27 -25.22 -0.61
N ARG A 34 56.32 -26.34 0.13
CA ARG A 34 55.15 -27.19 0.45
C ARG A 34 53.89 -26.41 0.88
N PRO A 35 53.92 -25.43 1.80
CA PRO A 35 52.70 -24.72 2.22
C PRO A 35 52.07 -23.89 1.10
N VAL A 36 52.86 -23.33 0.18
CA VAL A 36 52.36 -22.57 -0.98
C VAL A 36 51.65 -23.48 -1.97
N ARG A 37 52.20 -24.68 -2.22
CA ARG A 37 51.57 -25.68 -3.08
C ARG A 37 50.24 -26.18 -2.51
N LEU A 38 50.19 -26.40 -1.19
CA LEU A 38 48.97 -26.80 -0.49
C LEU A 38 47.92 -25.68 -0.51
N LEU A 39 48.29 -24.42 -0.25
CA LEU A 39 47.38 -23.28 -0.34
C LEU A 39 46.78 -23.14 -1.73
N ARG A 40 47.60 -23.28 -2.77
CA ARG A 40 47.15 -23.25 -4.16
C ARG A 40 46.14 -24.36 -4.46
N ALA A 41 46.41 -25.59 -4.02
CA ALA A 41 45.50 -26.71 -4.21
C ALA A 41 44.17 -26.48 -3.46
N ALA A 42 44.24 -26.03 -2.21
CA ALA A 42 43.06 -25.72 -1.39
C ALA A 42 42.19 -24.62 -2.01
N LEU A 43 42.79 -23.56 -2.58
CA LEU A 43 42.05 -22.50 -3.26
C LEU A 43 41.34 -22.98 -4.53
N TYR A 44 41.99 -23.82 -5.34
CA TYR A 44 41.32 -24.43 -6.51
C TYR A 44 40.22 -25.40 -6.10
N LEU A 45 40.43 -26.19 -5.05
CA LEU A 45 39.39 -27.05 -4.50
C LEU A 45 38.22 -26.22 -3.98
N GLY A 46 38.47 -25.07 -3.36
CA GLY A 46 37.44 -24.15 -2.89
C GLY A 46 36.58 -23.63 -4.03
N VAL A 47 37.22 -23.18 -5.12
CA VAL A 47 36.54 -22.78 -6.36
C VAL A 47 35.72 -23.92 -6.94
N ALA A 48 36.26 -25.14 -7.00
CA ALA A 48 35.55 -26.31 -7.51
C ALA A 48 34.32 -26.64 -6.66
N CYS A 49 34.44 -26.62 -5.33
CA CYS A 49 33.31 -26.80 -4.42
C CYS A 49 32.24 -25.72 -4.62
N THR A 50 32.61 -24.44 -4.70
CA THR A 50 31.65 -23.35 -4.95
C THR A 50 30.90 -23.51 -6.28
N LEU A 51 31.59 -23.99 -7.33
CA LEU A 51 30.94 -24.27 -8.62
C LEU A 51 30.03 -25.50 -8.55
N LEU A 52 30.43 -26.54 -7.82
CA LEU A 52 29.62 -27.74 -7.59
C LEU A 52 28.31 -27.40 -6.87
N TYR A 53 28.35 -26.49 -5.91
CA TYR A 53 27.17 -25.97 -5.20
C TYR A 53 26.17 -25.22 -6.08
N ARG A 54 26.57 -24.78 -7.28
CA ARG A 54 25.68 -24.13 -8.24
C ARG A 54 25.03 -25.11 -9.21
N LEU A 55 25.44 -26.37 -9.21
CA LEU A 55 24.75 -27.41 -9.96
C LEU A 55 23.41 -27.73 -9.26
N PRO A 56 22.39 -28.18 -10.01
CA PRO A 56 21.08 -28.54 -9.46
C PRO A 56 21.13 -29.88 -8.71
N ILE A 57 22.10 -30.04 -7.81
CA ILE A 57 22.23 -31.18 -6.92
C ILE A 57 21.39 -30.84 -5.68
N PRO A 58 20.43 -31.69 -5.28
CA PRO A 58 19.62 -31.44 -4.09
C PRO A 58 20.52 -31.26 -2.87
N TYR A 59 20.40 -30.09 -2.23
CA TYR A 59 21.25 -29.72 -1.11
C TYR A 59 21.02 -30.68 0.07
N GLN A 60 22.10 -31.31 0.52
CA GLN A 60 22.14 -32.08 1.75
C GLN A 60 23.05 -31.32 2.73
N TRP A 61 22.59 -31.05 3.95
CA TRP A 61 23.31 -30.21 4.91
C TRP A 61 24.74 -30.69 5.18
N TRP A 62 24.98 -32.00 5.17
CA TRP A 62 26.31 -32.59 5.40
C TRP A 62 27.29 -32.32 4.26
N LEU A 63 26.83 -31.91 3.07
CA LEU A 63 27.72 -31.47 1.99
C LEU A 63 28.50 -30.20 2.37
N ALA A 64 28.03 -29.42 3.35
CA ALA A 64 28.71 -28.21 3.80
C ALA A 64 29.93 -28.52 4.69
N LEU A 65 29.96 -29.67 5.37
CA LEU A 65 31.07 -30.04 6.26
C LEU A 65 32.43 -30.13 5.53
N PRO A 66 32.55 -30.76 4.35
CA PRO A 66 33.78 -30.69 3.55
C PRO A 66 34.23 -29.27 3.22
N LEU A 67 33.29 -28.35 2.96
CA LEU A 67 33.60 -26.96 2.66
C LEU A 67 34.11 -26.22 3.91
N ASP A 68 33.51 -26.49 5.07
CA ASP A 68 33.97 -25.95 6.35
C ASP A 68 35.37 -26.45 6.72
N LEU A 69 35.65 -27.74 6.52
CA LEU A 69 36.99 -28.31 6.71
C LEU A 69 38.02 -27.71 5.73
N LEU A 70 37.60 -27.47 4.49
CA LEU A 70 38.45 -26.80 3.51
C LEU A 70 38.72 -25.35 3.90
N GLN A 71 37.72 -24.63 4.42
CA GLN A 71 37.89 -23.28 4.93
C GLN A 71 38.84 -23.25 6.13
N LEU A 72 38.77 -24.23 7.03
CA LEU A 72 39.73 -24.41 8.12
C LEU A 72 41.17 -24.56 7.59
N ALA A 73 41.35 -25.40 6.57
CA ALA A 73 42.64 -25.59 5.91
C ALA A 73 43.13 -24.29 5.26
N LEU A 74 42.26 -23.54 4.56
CA LEU A 74 42.61 -22.25 3.97
C LEU A 74 43.07 -21.23 5.01
N VAL A 75 42.40 -21.13 6.15
CA VAL A 75 42.78 -20.25 7.26
C VAL A 75 44.20 -20.58 7.76
N GLY A 76 44.49 -21.85 8.04
CA GLY A 76 45.81 -22.29 8.49
C GLY A 76 46.89 -22.11 7.42
N LEU A 77 46.58 -22.38 6.15
CA LEU A 77 47.50 -22.23 5.04
C LEU A 77 47.83 -20.76 4.74
N PHE A 78 46.84 -19.85 4.80
CA PHE A 78 47.12 -18.41 4.70
C PHE A 78 47.99 -17.92 5.86
N PHE A 79 47.72 -18.37 7.09
CA PHE A 79 48.54 -18.04 8.27
C PHE A 79 50.01 -18.44 8.08
N THR A 80 50.26 -19.65 7.57
CA THR A 80 51.62 -20.14 7.34
C THR A 80 52.31 -19.45 6.16
N VAL A 81 51.61 -19.23 5.05
CA VAL A 81 52.18 -18.63 3.84
C VAL A 81 52.49 -17.13 4.03
N LEU A 82 51.68 -16.42 4.82
CA LEU A 82 51.86 -14.98 5.11
C LEU A 82 52.75 -14.72 6.34
N ALA A 83 53.35 -15.75 6.93
CA ALA A 83 54.09 -15.66 8.19
C ALA A 83 55.26 -14.67 8.16
N GLY A 84 55.92 -14.49 7.01
CA GLY A 84 57.05 -13.57 6.83
C GLY A 84 56.68 -12.18 6.31
N VAL A 85 55.41 -11.90 6.03
CA VAL A 85 54.96 -10.63 5.41
C VAL A 85 54.15 -9.77 6.36
N LEU A 86 53.38 -10.39 7.25
CA LEU A 86 52.53 -9.69 8.22
C LEU A 86 53.17 -9.65 9.62
N PRO A 87 52.94 -8.58 10.40
CA PRO A 87 53.32 -8.55 11.80
C PRO A 87 52.54 -9.61 12.59
N ARG A 88 53.18 -10.16 13.63
CA ARG A 88 52.66 -11.30 14.41
C ARG A 88 51.24 -11.10 14.93
N TRP A 89 50.89 -9.89 15.37
CA TRP A 89 49.57 -9.59 15.93
C TRP A 89 48.46 -9.62 14.87
N LEU A 90 48.65 -9.05 13.67
CA LEU A 90 47.68 -9.13 12.57
C LEU A 90 47.49 -10.57 12.11
N ARG A 91 48.58 -11.34 12.12
CA ARG A 91 48.58 -12.75 11.76
C ARG A 91 47.77 -13.59 12.76
N LEU A 92 47.95 -13.34 14.06
CA LEU A 92 47.18 -13.99 15.12
C LEU A 92 45.71 -13.56 15.09
N LEU A 93 45.43 -12.27 14.91
CA LEU A 93 44.07 -11.76 14.75
C LEU A 93 43.35 -12.45 13.58
N GLY A 94 43.99 -12.49 12.41
CA GLY A 94 43.45 -13.17 11.24
C GLY A 94 43.23 -14.67 11.48
N LEU A 95 44.17 -15.36 12.17
CA LEU A 95 44.00 -16.77 12.52
C LEU A 95 42.81 -16.99 13.45
N VAL A 96 42.73 -16.25 14.56
CA VAL A 96 41.66 -16.38 15.55
C VAL A 96 40.30 -16.07 14.92
N ALA A 97 40.21 -14.97 14.17
CA ALA A 97 38.98 -14.61 13.46
C ALA A 97 38.61 -15.67 12.41
N GLY A 98 39.58 -16.19 11.66
CA GLY A 98 39.35 -17.25 10.67
C GLY A 98 38.84 -18.54 11.31
N LEU A 99 39.47 -18.98 12.41
CA LEU A 99 39.05 -20.17 13.15
C LEU A 99 37.65 -20.00 13.76
N ALA A 100 37.38 -18.83 14.37
CA ALA A 100 36.07 -18.51 14.91
C ALA A 100 34.99 -18.50 13.80
N ASN A 101 35.30 -17.89 12.65
CA ASN A 101 34.39 -17.90 11.49
C ASN A 101 34.05 -19.32 11.03
N THR A 102 35.06 -20.17 10.89
CA THR A 102 34.85 -21.56 10.48
C THR A 102 34.11 -22.38 11.54
N ALA A 103 34.41 -22.18 12.82
CA ALA A 103 33.70 -22.86 13.92
C ALA A 103 32.22 -22.47 13.97
N MET A 104 31.90 -21.17 13.78
CA MET A 104 30.51 -20.71 13.66
C MET A 104 29.82 -21.31 12.42
N GLY A 105 30.52 -21.40 11.28
CA GLY A 105 30.02 -22.08 10.07
C GLY A 105 29.67 -23.54 10.33
N MET A 106 30.60 -24.31 10.89
CA MET A 106 30.37 -25.72 11.26
C MET A 106 29.22 -25.88 12.25
N ALA A 107 29.18 -25.06 13.30
CA ALA A 107 28.11 -25.09 14.30
C ALA A 107 26.75 -24.75 13.68
N SER A 108 26.69 -23.77 12.78
CA SER A 108 25.48 -23.43 12.02
C SER A 108 25.01 -24.57 11.11
N THR A 109 25.95 -25.23 10.41
CA THR A 109 25.69 -26.41 9.55
C THR A 109 25.14 -27.59 10.36
N VAL A 110 25.77 -27.91 11.49
CA VAL A 110 25.35 -29.01 12.36
C VAL A 110 24.01 -28.70 13.02
N ALA A 111 23.81 -27.48 13.52
CA ALA A 111 22.54 -27.06 14.10
C ALA A 111 21.40 -27.15 13.07
N TYR A 112 21.64 -26.74 11.82
CA TYR A 112 20.67 -26.88 10.72
C TYR A 112 20.34 -28.36 10.46
N GLY A 113 21.36 -29.22 10.35
CA GLY A 113 21.17 -30.67 10.15
C GLY A 113 20.40 -31.37 11.28
N LEU A 114 20.53 -30.87 12.52
CA LEU A 114 19.81 -31.37 13.70
C LEU A 114 18.41 -30.72 13.88
N GLY A 115 17.96 -29.89 12.94
CA GLY A 115 16.67 -29.18 13.03
C GLY A 115 16.62 -28.06 14.08
N GLN A 116 17.78 -27.64 14.61
CA GLN A 116 17.92 -26.58 15.61
C GLN A 116 18.00 -25.20 14.95
N TYR A 117 16.93 -24.79 14.26
CA TYR A 117 16.92 -23.57 13.44
C TYR A 117 17.20 -22.29 14.24
N ALA A 118 16.70 -22.18 15.47
CA ALA A 118 16.95 -21.01 16.32
C ALA A 118 18.44 -20.85 16.68
N VAL A 119 19.11 -21.97 17.00
CA VAL A 119 20.56 -21.99 17.26
C VAL A 119 21.32 -21.69 15.97
N SER A 120 20.90 -22.28 14.85
CA SER A 120 21.49 -22.02 13.54
C SER A 120 21.41 -20.54 13.17
N GLN A 121 20.29 -19.86 13.44
CA GLN A 121 20.13 -18.41 13.21
C GLN A 121 21.00 -17.56 14.14
N PHE A 122 21.11 -17.92 15.41
CA PHE A 122 21.91 -17.17 16.39
C PHE A 122 23.43 -17.30 16.12
N VAL A 123 23.88 -18.51 15.83
CA VAL A 123 25.28 -18.84 15.51
C VAL A 123 25.59 -18.55 14.03
N SER A 124 24.56 -18.23 13.24
CA SER A 124 24.68 -18.05 11.81
C SER A 124 25.69 -16.96 11.47
N PRO A 125 26.48 -17.15 10.40
CA PRO A 125 27.40 -16.14 9.93
C PRO A 125 26.73 -14.79 9.58
N TYR A 126 25.41 -14.78 9.42
CA TYR A 126 24.67 -13.58 9.02
C TYR A 126 24.74 -12.45 10.07
N ARG A 127 24.66 -12.71 11.38
CA ARG A 127 24.70 -11.63 12.41
C ARG A 127 26.11 -11.22 12.81
N LEU A 128 26.91 -12.16 13.31
CA LEU A 128 28.29 -11.91 13.77
C LEU A 128 29.34 -12.35 12.74
N GLY A 129 29.02 -13.34 11.91
CA GLY A 129 30.00 -13.94 11.00
C GLY A 129 30.52 -13.00 9.93
N ASN A 130 29.76 -12.04 9.41
CA ASN A 130 30.29 -11.07 8.44
C ASN A 130 31.42 -10.22 9.05
N VAL A 131 31.26 -9.76 10.30
CA VAL A 131 32.30 -9.01 11.01
C VAL A 131 33.52 -9.90 11.24
N VAL A 132 33.31 -11.13 11.72
CA VAL A 132 34.39 -12.08 12.00
C VAL A 132 35.11 -12.52 10.70
N HIS A 133 34.37 -12.70 9.61
CA HIS A 133 34.89 -12.97 8.28
C HIS A 133 35.76 -11.83 7.77
N LEU A 134 35.35 -10.57 7.96
CA LEU A 134 36.14 -9.40 7.59
C LEU A 134 37.39 -9.26 8.44
N LEU A 135 37.30 -9.53 9.74
CA LEU A 135 38.45 -9.58 10.65
C LEU A 135 39.49 -10.63 10.22
N TRP A 136 39.07 -11.68 9.52
CA TRP A 136 39.96 -12.64 8.86
C TRP A 136 40.46 -12.15 7.49
N LEU A 137 39.55 -11.72 6.62
CA LEU A 137 39.85 -11.41 5.22
C LEU A 137 40.72 -10.17 5.07
N VAL A 138 40.52 -9.13 5.89
CA VAL A 138 41.31 -7.89 5.83
C VAL A 138 42.81 -8.14 6.08
N PRO A 139 43.22 -8.86 7.14
CA PRO A 139 44.61 -9.29 7.30
C PRO A 139 45.15 -10.08 6.12
N VAL A 140 44.37 -11.02 5.56
CA VAL A 140 44.78 -11.80 4.38
C VAL A 140 45.06 -10.88 3.19
N LEU A 141 44.16 -9.95 2.88
CA LEU A 141 44.33 -8.99 1.79
C LEU A 141 45.51 -8.04 2.03
N ALA A 142 45.73 -7.61 3.27
CA ALA A 142 46.88 -6.80 3.64
C ALA A 142 48.20 -7.57 3.49
N GLY A 143 48.19 -8.89 3.74
CA GLY A 143 49.33 -9.77 3.49
C GLY A 143 49.58 -9.94 1.99
N GLN A 144 48.53 -10.24 1.22
CA GLN A 144 48.61 -10.36 -0.24
C GLN A 144 49.08 -9.04 -0.90
N ALA A 145 48.69 -7.88 -0.38
CA ALA A 145 49.10 -6.59 -0.90
C ALA A 145 50.60 -6.30 -0.70
N ARG A 146 51.20 -6.88 0.34
CA ARG A 146 52.62 -6.71 0.68
C ARG A 146 53.51 -7.79 0.08
N ASP A 147 52.92 -8.91 -0.31
CA ASP A 147 53.64 -10.05 -0.84
C ASP A 147 53.71 -10.01 -2.37
N PRO A 148 54.91 -10.00 -2.98
CA PRO A 148 55.08 -9.87 -4.42
C PRO A 148 54.50 -11.05 -5.22
N ARG A 149 54.16 -12.17 -4.57
CA ARG A 149 53.55 -13.33 -5.22
C ARG A 149 52.14 -13.03 -5.72
N TRP A 150 51.42 -12.06 -5.13
CA TRP A 150 50.06 -11.71 -5.56
C TRP A 150 50.03 -10.43 -6.37
N THR A 151 49.24 -10.43 -7.43
CA THR A 151 49.05 -9.23 -8.25
C THR A 151 48.11 -8.25 -7.55
N GLY A 152 48.33 -6.95 -7.78
CA GLY A 152 47.39 -5.92 -7.30
C GLY A 152 45.98 -6.04 -7.91
N GLY A 153 45.81 -6.82 -8.99
CA GLY A 153 44.49 -7.19 -9.51
C GLY A 153 43.75 -8.16 -8.59
N THR A 154 44.45 -9.19 -8.10
CA THR A 154 43.91 -10.17 -7.14
C THR A 154 43.51 -9.51 -5.84
N VAL A 155 44.37 -8.67 -5.27
CA VAL A 155 44.08 -7.93 -4.03
C VAL A 155 42.84 -7.03 -4.19
N ARG A 156 42.69 -6.35 -5.34
CA ARG A 156 41.50 -5.52 -5.62
C ARG A 156 40.21 -6.32 -5.70
N LEU A 157 40.26 -7.53 -6.27
CA LEU A 157 39.10 -8.42 -6.33
C LEU A 157 38.73 -8.95 -4.95
N GLY A 158 39.72 -9.30 -4.13
CA GLY A 158 39.49 -9.67 -2.74
C GLY A 158 38.92 -8.52 -1.91
N ALA A 159 39.42 -7.29 -2.11
CA ALA A 159 38.86 -6.09 -1.48
C ALA A 159 37.42 -5.80 -1.93
N ALA A 160 37.10 -6.02 -3.21
CA ALA A 160 35.72 -5.93 -3.69
C ALA A 160 34.84 -7.00 -3.02
N SER A 161 35.32 -8.24 -2.90
CA SER A 161 34.61 -9.29 -2.16
C SER A 161 34.38 -8.92 -0.70
N ALA A 162 35.37 -8.33 -0.03
CA ALA A 162 35.24 -7.86 1.36
C ALA A 162 34.21 -6.72 1.49
N LEU A 163 34.23 -5.75 0.58
CA LEU A 163 33.26 -4.66 0.56
C LEU A 163 31.83 -5.16 0.32
N LEU A 164 31.67 -6.17 -0.55
CA LEU A 164 30.38 -6.80 -0.80
C LEU A 164 29.89 -7.59 0.42
N ALA A 165 30.79 -8.23 1.17
CA ALA A 165 30.45 -8.89 2.43
C ALA A 165 29.95 -7.91 3.52
N LEU A 166 30.41 -6.64 3.50
CA LEU A 166 29.85 -5.58 4.36
C LEU A 166 28.41 -5.21 3.97
N LEU A 167 28.12 -5.20 2.68
CA LEU A 167 26.77 -4.93 2.15
C LEU A 167 25.81 -6.11 2.35
N SER A 168 26.34 -7.32 2.56
CA SER A 168 25.58 -8.53 2.88
C SER A 168 25.08 -8.62 4.33
N SER A 169 25.32 -7.58 5.13
CA SER A 169 25.20 -7.58 6.60
C SER A 169 23.83 -8.05 7.13
N GLY A 170 23.85 -8.91 8.18
CA GLY A 170 22.71 -9.43 8.95
C GLY A 170 21.77 -8.44 9.62
N GLY A 171 21.81 -7.15 9.26
CA GLY A 171 20.83 -6.14 9.68
C GLY A 171 19.40 -6.47 9.25
N HIS A 172 19.20 -7.31 8.23
CA HIS A 172 17.86 -7.67 7.77
C HIS A 172 17.16 -8.75 8.62
N SER A 173 17.90 -9.47 9.48
CA SER A 173 17.31 -10.45 10.41
C SER A 173 16.65 -9.81 11.64
N ILE A 174 16.71 -8.49 11.80
CA ILE A 174 15.95 -7.74 12.81
C ILE A 174 14.64 -7.20 12.20
N ILE A 175 14.59 -6.96 10.89
CA ILE A 175 13.40 -6.42 10.21
C ILE A 175 12.45 -7.54 9.74
N SER A 176 12.92 -8.77 9.58
CA SER A 176 12.18 -9.81 8.84
C SER A 176 11.40 -10.87 9.66
N ILE A 177 11.40 -10.89 10.99
CA ILE A 177 10.85 -12.08 11.72
C ILE A 177 9.67 -11.77 12.68
N SER A 178 9.27 -10.51 12.92
CA SER A 178 8.17 -10.27 13.86
C SER A 178 7.13 -9.20 13.49
N SER A 179 7.18 -8.56 12.30
CA SER A 179 6.18 -7.51 12.00
C SER A 179 5.65 -7.43 10.57
N PHE A 180 6.02 -8.34 9.67
CA PHE A 180 5.43 -8.39 8.33
C PHE A 180 4.70 -9.71 8.13
N GLY A 181 3.51 -9.80 8.74
CA GLY A 181 2.57 -10.88 8.45
C GLY A 181 1.93 -10.65 7.08
N GLY A 182 2.06 -11.63 6.17
CA GLY A 182 1.23 -11.75 4.97
C GLY A 182 1.95 -11.69 3.62
N VAL A 183 2.46 -12.87 3.20
CA VAL A 183 2.55 -13.39 1.81
C VAL A 183 3.72 -12.98 0.87
N ASP A 184 4.60 -13.98 0.65
CA ASP A 184 5.19 -14.55 -0.58
C ASP A 184 5.86 -13.68 -1.68
N VAL A 185 6.63 -12.67 -1.32
CA VAL A 185 7.91 -12.47 -2.01
C VAL A 185 8.99 -12.60 -0.95
N ASP A 186 9.71 -13.72 -0.99
CA ASP A 186 10.86 -13.94 -0.12
C ASP A 186 11.94 -12.95 -0.56
N TYR A 187 11.92 -11.73 -0.01
CA TYR A 187 12.98 -10.75 -0.18
C TYR A 187 14.32 -11.32 0.27
N GLY A 188 14.28 -12.31 1.18
CA GLY A 188 15.41 -13.20 1.46
C GLY A 188 15.90 -13.89 0.19
N LEU A 189 15.04 -14.48 -0.64
CA LEU A 189 15.39 -15.11 -1.92
C LEU A 189 15.99 -14.12 -2.95
N VAL A 190 15.40 -12.92 -3.13
CA VAL A 190 15.94 -11.91 -4.07
C VAL A 190 17.30 -11.41 -3.59
N LEU A 191 17.43 -11.15 -2.28
CA LEU A 191 18.70 -10.76 -1.67
C LEU A 191 19.72 -11.90 -1.74
N ILE A 192 19.31 -13.15 -1.49
CA ILE A 192 20.14 -14.35 -1.65
C ILE A 192 20.57 -14.48 -3.12
N MET A 193 19.73 -14.18 -4.09
CA MET A 193 20.08 -14.16 -5.51
C MET A 193 21.14 -13.09 -5.80
N VAL A 194 20.95 -11.86 -5.32
CA VAL A 194 21.90 -10.76 -5.50
C VAL A 194 23.23 -11.10 -4.82
N LEU A 195 23.21 -11.60 -3.58
CA LEU A 195 24.39 -12.05 -2.85
C LEU A 195 25.06 -13.25 -3.54
N SER A 196 24.29 -14.15 -4.15
CA SER A 196 24.80 -15.27 -4.94
C SER A 196 25.51 -14.80 -6.22
N ILE A 197 24.98 -13.78 -6.90
CA ILE A 197 25.62 -13.14 -8.05
C ILE A 197 26.92 -12.45 -7.61
N LEU A 198 26.89 -11.74 -6.47
CA LEU A 198 28.03 -11.02 -5.93
C LEU A 198 29.12 -11.96 -5.36
N SER A 199 28.76 -13.16 -4.90
CA SER A 199 29.70 -14.19 -4.44
C SER A 199 30.75 -14.58 -5.51
N VAL A 200 30.46 -14.33 -6.79
CA VAL A 200 31.39 -14.55 -7.91
C VAL A 200 32.72 -13.82 -7.69
N PHE A 201 32.71 -12.64 -7.07
CA PHE A 201 33.95 -11.91 -6.79
C PHE A 201 34.87 -12.67 -5.82
N GLY A 202 34.30 -13.32 -4.81
CA GLY A 202 35.04 -14.19 -3.89
C GLY A 202 35.64 -15.40 -4.60
N THR A 203 34.87 -16.06 -5.46
CA THR A 203 35.34 -17.19 -6.27
C THR A 203 36.46 -16.79 -7.24
N VAL A 204 36.32 -15.65 -7.93
CA VAL A 204 37.35 -15.13 -8.83
C VAL A 204 38.61 -14.73 -8.03
N TRP A 205 38.45 -14.14 -6.84
CA TRP A 205 39.58 -13.85 -5.96
C TRP A 205 40.33 -15.11 -5.54
N GLN A 206 39.64 -16.19 -5.14
CA GLN A 206 40.27 -17.47 -4.80
C GLN A 206 40.99 -18.07 -6.01
N ALA A 207 40.34 -18.14 -7.17
CA ALA A 207 40.92 -18.68 -8.40
C ALA A 207 42.18 -17.91 -8.82
N ARG A 208 42.14 -16.57 -8.74
CA ARG A 208 43.32 -15.74 -9.04
C ARG A 208 44.40 -15.85 -7.99
N SER A 209 44.05 -15.94 -6.71
CA SER A 209 45.02 -16.18 -5.65
C SER A 209 45.76 -17.51 -5.88
N ALA A 210 45.05 -18.56 -6.30
CA ALA A 210 45.65 -19.85 -6.65
C ALA A 210 46.55 -19.75 -7.90
N HIS A 211 46.12 -18.98 -8.89
CA HIS A 211 46.87 -18.77 -10.12
C HIS A 211 48.17 -18.00 -9.87
N ASP A 212 48.08 -16.86 -9.16
CA ASP A 212 49.21 -15.99 -8.82
C ASP A 212 50.28 -16.75 -8.02
N LEU A 213 49.87 -17.62 -7.08
CA LEU A 213 50.79 -18.51 -6.35
C LEU A 213 51.54 -19.51 -7.26
N GLY A 214 51.05 -19.76 -8.48
CA GLY A 214 51.69 -20.65 -9.45
C GLY A 214 52.67 -19.96 -10.39
N VAL A 215 52.65 -18.62 -10.44
CA VAL A 215 53.52 -17.83 -11.32
C VAL A 215 54.86 -17.59 -10.60
N PRO A 216 56.01 -17.69 -11.28
CA PRO A 216 57.29 -17.29 -10.70
C PRO A 216 57.22 -15.85 -10.18
N ALA A 217 57.76 -15.60 -8.99
CA ALA A 217 57.71 -14.28 -8.39
C ALA A 217 58.31 -13.26 -9.37
N PRO A 218 57.56 -12.20 -9.76
CA PRO A 218 58.07 -11.22 -10.69
C PRO A 218 59.31 -10.55 -10.11
N ALA A 219 60.36 -10.41 -10.93
CA ALA A 219 61.52 -9.61 -10.56
C ALA A 219 61.03 -8.19 -10.18
N PRO A 220 61.50 -7.60 -9.06
CA PRO A 220 61.03 -6.32 -8.58
C PRO A 220 61.21 -5.28 -9.69
N SER A 221 60.09 -4.84 -10.27
CA SER A 221 60.11 -3.79 -11.29
C SER A 221 60.33 -2.43 -10.61
N PRO A 222 61.21 -1.57 -11.14
CA PRO A 222 61.36 -0.21 -10.62
C PRO A 222 60.02 0.51 -10.70
N ALA A 223 59.53 0.99 -9.55
CA ALA A 223 58.21 1.60 -9.43
C ALA A 223 58.14 2.88 -10.29
N ALA A 224 57.24 2.89 -11.27
CA ALA A 224 56.97 4.09 -12.05
C ALA A 224 56.35 5.18 -11.14
N PRO A 225 56.80 6.45 -11.23
CA PRO A 225 56.30 7.52 -10.39
C PRO A 225 54.83 7.78 -10.68
N VAL A 226 53.97 7.50 -9.68
CA VAL A 226 52.55 7.81 -9.74
C VAL A 226 52.39 9.32 -9.58
N GLN A 227 51.91 9.99 -10.63
CA GLN A 227 51.53 11.41 -10.53
C GLN A 227 50.26 11.55 -9.67
N VAL A 228 50.45 11.83 -8.39
CA VAL A 228 49.36 12.14 -7.44
C VAL A 228 49.02 13.62 -7.57
N ALA A 229 47.73 13.93 -7.75
CA ALA A 229 47.28 15.32 -7.77
C ALA A 229 47.47 15.98 -6.38
N PRO A 230 47.80 17.28 -6.31
CA PRO A 230 48.06 17.97 -5.05
C PRO A 230 46.85 17.88 -4.09
N ALA A 231 47.14 17.76 -2.80
CA ALA A 231 46.13 17.78 -1.75
C ALA A 231 45.43 19.14 -1.72
N ARG A 232 44.10 19.15 -1.84
CA ARG A 232 43.26 20.34 -1.71
C ARG A 232 42.27 20.20 -0.56
N ALA A 233 41.68 21.33 -0.17
CA ALA A 233 40.81 21.51 0.98
C ALA A 233 39.84 20.34 1.22
N TRP A 234 40.14 19.57 2.26
CA TRP A 234 39.36 18.46 2.79
C TRP A 234 37.87 18.76 3.08
N PRO A 235 37.46 19.95 3.58
CA PRO A 235 36.07 20.16 3.97
C PRO A 235 35.09 20.05 2.80
N LEU A 236 35.42 20.56 1.61
CA LEU A 236 34.53 20.47 0.45
C LEU A 236 34.44 19.04 -0.10
N ALA A 237 35.51 18.26 0.02
CA ALA A 237 35.48 16.85 -0.34
C ALA A 237 34.62 16.03 0.63
N ALA A 238 34.61 16.38 1.92
CA ALA A 238 33.70 15.81 2.90
C ALA A 238 32.23 16.13 2.57
N VAL A 239 31.91 17.39 2.20
CA VAL A 239 30.54 17.76 1.76
C VAL A 239 30.07 16.91 0.59
N ALA A 240 30.92 16.68 -0.42
CA ALA A 240 30.56 15.83 -1.56
C ALA A 240 30.25 14.38 -1.14
N VAL A 241 30.92 13.85 -0.12
CA VAL A 241 30.68 12.50 0.42
C VAL A 241 29.41 12.45 1.27
N VAL A 242 29.13 13.48 2.06
CA VAL A 242 27.99 13.50 2.99
C VAL A 242 26.66 13.70 2.25
N LEU A 243 26.63 14.48 1.18
CA LEU A 243 25.39 14.82 0.45
C LEU A 243 24.53 13.59 0.06
N PRO A 244 25.06 12.50 -0.53
CA PRO A 244 24.27 11.32 -0.87
C PRO A 244 23.94 10.45 0.34
N LEU A 245 24.67 10.58 1.46
CA LEU A 245 24.38 9.84 2.70
C LEU A 245 23.15 10.34 3.42
N ILE A 246 22.82 11.64 3.30
CA ILE A 246 21.63 12.22 3.95
C ILE A 246 20.36 11.51 3.47
N PRO A 247 20.05 11.45 2.16
CA PRO A 247 18.85 10.77 1.71
C PRO A 247 18.94 9.25 1.84
N ALA A 248 20.13 8.65 1.75
CA ALA A 248 20.32 7.24 2.07
C ALA A 248 19.93 6.91 3.52
N ALA A 249 20.37 7.73 4.47
CA ALA A 249 20.15 7.50 5.89
C ALA A 249 18.68 7.67 6.27
N VAL A 250 17.99 8.65 5.70
CA VAL A 250 16.54 8.84 5.91
C VAL A 250 15.78 7.66 5.32
N ASN A 251 16.00 7.33 4.04
CA ASN A 251 15.33 6.21 3.41
C ASN A 251 15.59 4.87 4.14
N LEU A 252 16.81 4.63 4.62
CA LEU A 252 17.13 3.44 5.42
C LEU A 252 16.46 3.43 6.81
N ALA A 253 16.33 4.58 7.46
CA ALA A 253 15.63 4.69 8.75
C ALA A 253 14.15 4.34 8.61
N ASP A 254 13.58 4.63 7.45
CA ASP A 254 12.18 4.35 7.10
C ASP A 254 11.99 2.98 6.41
N GLY A 255 13.02 2.14 6.37
CA GLY A 255 12.95 0.79 5.81
C GLY A 255 12.86 0.75 4.27
N MET A 256 13.20 1.83 3.58
CA MET A 256 13.21 1.94 2.13
C MET A 256 14.65 1.93 1.58
N PRO A 257 15.25 0.76 1.27
CA PRO A 257 16.63 0.71 0.78
C PRO A 257 16.78 1.14 -0.70
N ALA A 258 15.67 1.37 -1.40
CA ALA A 258 15.62 1.73 -2.82
C ALA A 258 15.86 3.24 -3.03
N TRP A 259 16.43 3.63 -4.16
CA TRP A 259 16.59 5.04 -4.52
C TRP A 259 15.38 5.56 -5.30
N ILE A 260 14.99 4.86 -6.36
CA ILE A 260 13.85 5.17 -7.22
C ILE A 260 12.73 4.17 -6.97
N GLY A 261 13.04 2.88 -6.80
CA GLY A 261 12.08 1.78 -6.86
C GLY A 261 11.70 1.38 -8.31
N PRO A 262 10.83 0.37 -8.48
CA PRO A 262 10.40 -0.11 -9.79
C PRO A 262 9.31 0.79 -10.39
N ARG A 263 9.70 1.97 -10.90
CA ARG A 263 8.74 2.93 -11.49
C ARG A 263 9.29 3.76 -12.65
N GLY A 264 8.35 4.35 -13.37
CA GLY A 264 8.55 5.29 -14.47
C GLY A 264 9.29 4.70 -15.67
N ALA A 265 9.59 5.55 -16.64
CA ALA A 265 10.10 5.13 -17.95
C ALA A 265 11.43 4.36 -17.88
N VAL A 266 12.25 4.57 -16.84
CA VAL A 266 13.50 3.82 -16.68
C VAL A 266 13.20 2.38 -16.27
N ASP A 267 12.26 2.17 -15.35
CA ASP A 267 11.87 0.81 -14.97
C ASP A 267 11.14 0.10 -16.12
N ASP A 268 10.22 0.78 -16.81
CA ASP A 268 9.53 0.27 -18.01
C ASP A 268 10.51 -0.12 -19.13
N LEU A 269 11.62 0.61 -19.26
CA LEU A 269 12.69 0.26 -20.18
C LEU A 269 13.32 -1.08 -19.78
N PHE A 270 13.72 -1.24 -18.52
CA PHE A 270 14.39 -2.46 -18.07
C PHE A 270 13.46 -3.67 -18.03
N HIS A 271 12.26 -3.53 -17.45
CA HIS A 271 11.25 -4.57 -17.36
C HIS A 271 10.63 -4.90 -18.72
N GLY A 272 10.24 -3.88 -19.49
CA GLY A 272 9.49 -4.06 -20.74
C GLY A 272 10.36 -4.36 -21.96
N HIS A 273 11.59 -3.82 -22.03
CA HIS A 273 12.33 -3.74 -23.29
C HIS A 273 13.71 -4.40 -23.30
N VAL A 274 14.40 -4.54 -22.15
CA VAL A 274 15.80 -5.01 -22.15
C VAL A 274 15.93 -6.52 -21.91
N SER A 275 15.45 -7.03 -20.76
CA SER A 275 15.38 -8.47 -20.38
C SER A 275 15.38 -8.63 -18.85
N TYR A 276 14.90 -9.78 -18.36
CA TYR A 276 14.89 -10.12 -16.93
C TYR A 276 16.25 -9.96 -16.19
N PRO A 277 17.41 -10.37 -16.74
CA PRO A 277 18.68 -10.13 -16.08
C PRO A 277 19.04 -8.64 -15.95
N ALA A 278 18.60 -7.81 -16.92
CA ALA A 278 18.81 -6.37 -16.87
C ALA A 278 17.91 -5.72 -15.82
N THR A 279 16.69 -6.22 -15.65
CA THR A 279 15.81 -5.87 -14.52
C THR A 279 16.47 -6.16 -13.17
N VAL A 280 17.02 -7.37 -12.98
CA VAL A 280 17.70 -7.71 -11.72
C VAL A 280 18.91 -6.81 -11.48
N LEU A 281 19.66 -6.48 -12.54
CA LEU A 281 20.78 -5.55 -12.45
C LEU A 281 20.33 -4.13 -12.10
N TRP A 282 19.20 -3.69 -12.65
CA TRP A 282 18.59 -2.39 -12.35
C TRP A 282 18.16 -2.32 -10.89
N VAL A 283 17.43 -3.32 -10.39
CA VAL A 283 17.04 -3.40 -8.97
C VAL A 283 18.27 -3.39 -8.06
N ALA A 284 19.32 -4.15 -8.40
CA ALA A 284 20.56 -4.14 -7.64
C ALA A 284 21.25 -2.77 -7.65
N LEU A 285 21.25 -2.08 -8.79
CA LEU A 285 21.80 -0.72 -8.91
C LEU A 285 20.98 0.28 -8.08
N ASP A 286 19.66 0.18 -8.14
CA ASP A 286 18.74 1.05 -7.41
C ASP A 286 18.92 0.91 -5.90
N LEU A 287 19.01 -0.33 -5.41
CA LEU A 287 19.32 -0.62 -4.01
C LEU A 287 20.71 -0.11 -3.62
N LEU A 288 21.74 -0.34 -4.43
CA LEU A 288 23.09 0.15 -4.16
C LEU A 288 23.13 1.68 -4.05
N ILE A 289 22.41 2.37 -4.94
CA ILE A 289 22.30 3.82 -4.87
C ILE A 289 21.58 4.20 -3.59
N GLY A 290 20.40 3.62 -3.31
CA GLY A 290 19.57 3.93 -2.15
C GLY A 290 20.30 3.77 -0.82
N VAL A 291 21.11 2.72 -0.64
CA VAL A 291 21.92 2.50 0.58
C VAL A 291 23.19 3.36 0.67
N GLY A 292 23.42 4.27 -0.27
CA GLY A 292 24.51 5.26 -0.19
C GLY A 292 25.84 4.83 -0.83
N ALA A 293 25.87 3.81 -1.70
CA ALA A 293 27.09 3.46 -2.46
C ALA A 293 27.74 4.65 -3.22
N PRO A 294 27.00 5.65 -3.72
CA PRO A 294 27.58 6.85 -4.31
C PRO A 294 28.58 7.57 -3.38
N ALA A 295 28.31 7.63 -2.07
CA ALA A 295 29.21 8.27 -1.10
C ALA A 295 30.57 7.54 -1.00
N VAL A 296 30.55 6.21 -1.01
CA VAL A 296 31.76 5.38 -1.02
C VAL A 296 32.56 5.62 -2.31
N LEU A 297 31.87 5.66 -3.46
CA LEU A 297 32.51 5.93 -4.75
C LEU A 297 33.19 7.31 -4.77
N ILE A 298 32.55 8.33 -4.18
CA ILE A 298 33.10 9.69 -4.03
C ILE A 298 34.32 9.67 -3.12
N LEU A 299 34.24 9.01 -1.95
CA LEU A 299 35.35 8.90 -1.01
C LEU A 299 36.57 8.24 -1.65
N VAL A 300 36.38 7.13 -2.38
CA VAL A 300 37.46 6.44 -3.09
C VAL A 300 38.09 7.33 -4.17
N ALA A 301 37.27 8.12 -4.88
CA ALA A 301 37.75 9.08 -5.87
C ALA A 301 38.60 10.20 -5.25
N VAL A 302 38.14 10.75 -4.12
CA VAL A 302 38.81 11.79 -3.33
C VAL A 302 40.12 11.31 -2.72
N VAL A 303 40.16 10.07 -2.20
CA VAL A 303 41.34 9.49 -1.56
C VAL A 303 42.40 9.12 -2.60
N ARG A 304 42.01 8.48 -3.70
CA ARG A 304 42.96 8.04 -4.74
C ARG A 304 43.43 9.16 -5.66
N ARG A 305 42.65 10.23 -5.79
CA ARG A 305 42.97 11.45 -6.56
C ARG A 305 43.41 11.23 -8.01
N THR A 306 43.06 10.08 -8.60
CA THR A 306 43.39 9.82 -10.00
C THR A 306 42.39 10.51 -10.90
N ARG A 307 42.87 11.25 -11.91
CA ARG A 307 42.00 12.01 -12.83
C ARG A 307 40.95 11.15 -13.52
N ARG A 308 41.30 9.89 -13.85
CA ARG A 308 40.38 8.95 -14.48
C ARG A 308 39.23 8.58 -13.56
N LEU A 309 39.53 8.29 -12.29
CA LEU A 309 38.53 7.91 -11.30
C LEU A 309 37.59 9.08 -10.98
N LEU A 310 38.13 10.28 -10.76
CA LEU A 310 37.31 11.47 -10.50
C LEU A 310 36.33 11.77 -11.65
N ARG A 311 36.77 11.63 -12.91
CA ARG A 311 35.90 11.80 -14.08
C ARG A 311 34.83 10.72 -14.16
N ALA A 312 35.19 9.46 -13.93
CA ALA A 312 34.25 8.34 -13.95
C ALA A 312 33.18 8.49 -12.85
N THR A 313 33.58 8.86 -11.63
CA THR A 313 32.67 9.11 -10.52
C THR A 313 31.73 10.28 -10.82
N THR A 314 32.25 11.40 -11.32
CA THR A 314 31.42 12.56 -11.67
C THR A 314 30.37 12.19 -12.72
N LEU A 315 30.77 11.45 -13.77
CA LEU A 315 29.86 11.00 -14.82
C LEU A 315 28.78 10.05 -14.27
N ALA A 316 29.16 9.09 -13.42
CA ALA A 316 28.23 8.14 -12.82
C ALA A 316 27.16 8.84 -11.97
N LEU A 317 27.55 9.82 -11.15
CA LEU A 317 26.62 10.60 -10.33
C LEU A 317 25.64 11.42 -11.17
N VAL A 318 26.10 12.04 -12.26
CA VAL A 318 25.24 12.81 -13.18
C VAL A 318 24.24 11.89 -13.88
N LEU A 319 24.70 10.72 -14.36
CA LEU A 319 23.81 9.74 -15.00
C LEU A 319 22.77 9.21 -14.04
N ALA A 320 23.14 8.94 -12.78
CA ALA A 320 22.20 8.57 -11.74
C ALA A 320 21.19 9.71 -11.49
N ALA A 321 21.65 10.93 -11.22
CA ALA A 321 20.73 12.06 -11.02
C ALA A 321 19.74 12.25 -12.19
N ALA A 322 20.20 12.13 -13.43
CA ALA A 322 19.36 12.22 -14.61
C ALA A 322 18.32 11.09 -14.69
N ALA A 323 18.71 9.85 -14.37
CA ALA A 323 17.78 8.71 -14.35
C ALA A 323 16.72 8.86 -13.26
N GLY A 324 17.07 9.33 -12.05
CA GLY A 324 16.08 9.55 -10.99
C GLY A 324 15.09 10.66 -11.29
N VAL A 325 15.51 11.71 -11.99
CA VAL A 325 14.61 12.77 -12.48
C VAL A 325 13.73 12.26 -13.60
N ALA A 326 14.30 11.56 -14.58
CA ALA A 326 13.53 11.00 -15.69
C ALA A 326 12.44 10.06 -15.16
N THR A 327 12.77 9.20 -14.18
CA THR A 327 11.77 8.37 -13.54
C THR A 327 10.71 9.19 -12.81
N ALA A 328 11.09 10.13 -11.95
CA ALA A 328 10.13 10.93 -11.19
C ALA A 328 9.14 11.67 -12.11
N LEU A 329 9.61 12.26 -13.20
CA LEU A 329 8.79 13.00 -14.16
C LEU A 329 7.92 12.10 -15.07
N THR A 330 8.30 10.84 -15.24
CA THR A 330 7.56 9.88 -16.08
C THR A 330 6.72 8.91 -15.28
N THR A 331 6.78 8.98 -13.95
CA THR A 331 5.91 8.19 -13.09
C THR A 331 4.51 8.79 -13.22
N THR A 332 3.63 8.11 -13.95
CA THR A 332 2.21 8.44 -13.96
C THR A 332 1.64 8.08 -12.59
N SER A 333 0.83 8.95 -12.00
CA SER A 333 0.22 8.71 -10.68
C SER A 333 -0.90 7.65 -10.72
N GLU A 334 -1.04 6.88 -11.81
CA GLU A 334 -2.23 6.11 -12.13
C GLU A 334 -2.01 4.59 -12.10
N ALA A 335 -2.84 3.94 -11.29
CA ALA A 335 -3.53 2.63 -11.40
C ALA A 335 -2.83 1.34 -11.88
N ASP A 336 -1.67 1.34 -12.54
CA ASP A 336 -1.08 0.10 -13.10
C ASP A 336 -0.44 -0.83 -12.06
N TRP A 337 -0.45 -0.44 -10.78
CA TRP A 337 -0.13 -1.33 -9.65
C TRP A 337 -1.12 -2.49 -9.47
N ARG A 338 -2.23 -2.51 -10.22
CA ARG A 338 -3.22 -3.61 -10.20
C ARG A 338 -2.69 -4.94 -10.75
N PHE A 339 -1.58 -4.96 -11.48
CA PHE A 339 -1.03 -6.20 -12.05
C PHE A 339 -0.07 -6.97 -11.12
N ILE A 340 0.12 -6.51 -9.88
CA ILE A 340 0.71 -7.32 -8.80
C ILE A 340 -0.39 -7.59 -7.76
N PRO A 341 -1.24 -8.61 -7.99
CA PRO A 341 -2.51 -8.79 -7.27
C PRO A 341 -2.39 -9.09 -5.77
N THR A 342 -1.19 -9.25 -5.20
CA THR A 342 -0.98 -9.62 -3.79
C THR A 342 -0.39 -8.52 -2.91
N MET A 343 -0.09 -7.33 -3.47
CA MET A 343 0.50 -6.19 -2.73
C MET A 343 -0.56 -5.18 -2.22
N ALA A 344 -1.85 -5.47 -2.35
CA ALA A 344 -2.93 -4.49 -2.10
C ALA A 344 -3.11 -4.10 -0.63
N GLU A 345 -2.71 -4.95 0.33
CA GLU A 345 -2.90 -4.70 1.77
C GLU A 345 -1.67 -4.08 2.45
N GLN A 346 -0.48 -4.24 1.87
CA GLN A 346 0.73 -3.51 2.26
C GLN A 346 1.03 -2.48 1.19
N ARG A 347 0.20 -1.43 1.15
CA ARG A 347 0.53 -0.18 0.46
C ARG A 347 1.90 0.26 0.96
N LEU A 348 2.94 -0.05 0.22
CA LEU A 348 4.17 0.71 0.23
C LEU A 348 3.75 2.13 -0.17
N VAL A 349 3.37 2.95 0.83
CA VAL A 349 3.10 4.38 0.73
C VAL A 349 4.44 5.03 0.36
N LEU A 350 4.84 4.84 -0.90
CA LEU A 350 6.23 4.91 -1.27
C LEU A 350 6.57 6.32 -1.76
N TYR A 351 7.25 7.02 -0.85
CA TYR A 351 7.71 8.40 -0.94
C TYR A 351 6.58 9.42 -0.86
N PRO A 352 6.40 10.10 0.28
CA PRO A 352 5.56 11.29 0.31
C PRO A 352 6.06 12.31 -0.72
N ASP A 353 5.14 12.99 -1.40
CA ASP A 353 5.46 14.03 -2.40
C ASP A 353 6.27 15.19 -1.79
N GLY A 354 6.30 15.28 -0.46
CA GLY A 354 7.15 16.19 0.30
C GLY A 354 7.93 15.50 1.40
N LEU A 355 9.00 16.16 1.85
CA LEU A 355 9.85 15.72 2.98
C LEU A 355 9.08 15.54 4.31
N PHE A 356 7.81 15.97 4.38
CA PHE A 356 6.98 16.05 5.58
C PHE A 356 5.47 15.84 5.31
N ALA A 357 5.09 14.95 4.38
CA ALA A 357 3.66 14.72 4.16
C ALA A 357 3.07 13.88 5.32
N PRO A 358 1.96 14.32 5.96
CA PRO A 358 1.23 13.50 6.90
C PRO A 358 0.53 12.36 6.16
N ASP A 359 0.51 11.17 6.77
CA ASP A 359 -0.27 10.03 6.32
C ASP A 359 -1.76 10.17 6.68
N ASP A 360 -2.56 9.18 6.27
CA ASP A 360 -3.99 9.10 6.58
C ASP A 360 -4.28 9.10 8.10
N SER A 361 -3.27 8.86 8.94
CA SER A 361 -3.35 8.92 10.41
C SER A 361 -2.81 10.23 11.01
N GLY A 362 -2.42 11.20 10.18
CA GLY A 362 -1.79 12.46 10.59
C GLY A 362 -0.34 12.32 11.05
N LYS A 363 0.27 11.13 10.94
CA LYS A 363 1.69 10.93 11.25
C LYS A 363 2.52 11.37 10.06
N ILE A 364 3.56 12.17 10.31
CA ILE A 364 4.51 12.57 9.28
C ILE A 364 5.26 11.31 8.82
N LEU A 365 4.98 10.86 7.60
CA LEU A 365 5.79 9.83 6.97
C LEU A 365 7.11 10.46 6.54
N PHE A 366 8.21 9.90 7.01
CA PHE A 366 9.54 10.26 6.55
C PHE A 366 9.87 9.37 5.34
N GLY A 367 10.28 10.01 4.25
CA GLY A 367 10.66 9.36 3.01
C GLY A 367 11.09 10.42 2.02
N ILE A 368 12.31 10.32 1.50
CA ILE A 368 12.88 11.39 0.66
C ILE A 368 12.62 11.07 -0.81
N SER A 369 11.78 11.88 -1.46
CA SER A 369 11.45 11.71 -2.89
C SER A 369 12.71 11.43 -3.75
N PRO A 370 12.62 10.64 -4.83
CA PRO A 370 13.74 10.40 -5.74
C PRO A 370 14.37 11.67 -6.30
N LEU A 371 13.60 12.76 -6.39
CA LEU A 371 14.07 14.07 -6.83
C LEU A 371 15.10 14.67 -5.85
N TRP A 372 14.84 14.60 -4.55
CA TRP A 372 15.79 15.03 -3.53
C TRP A 372 17.08 14.20 -3.54
N TYR A 373 16.95 12.88 -3.72
CA TYR A 373 18.10 11.99 -3.87
C TYR A 373 18.91 12.34 -5.12
N SER A 374 18.23 12.59 -6.24
CA SER A 374 18.84 13.00 -7.51
C SER A 374 19.53 14.37 -7.40
N ALA A 375 18.92 15.30 -6.67
CA ALA A 375 19.51 16.61 -6.37
C ALA A 375 20.80 16.47 -5.55
N ALA A 376 20.81 15.60 -4.53
CA ALA A 376 22.01 15.31 -3.74
C ALA A 376 23.15 14.73 -4.60
N LEU A 377 22.84 13.79 -5.50
CA LEU A 377 23.81 13.20 -6.43
C LEU A 377 24.36 14.24 -7.42
N ALA A 378 23.50 15.09 -7.97
CA ALA A 378 23.90 16.19 -8.87
C ALA A 378 24.79 17.21 -8.15
N ALA A 379 24.44 17.59 -6.91
CA ALA A 379 25.23 18.50 -6.09
C ALA A 379 26.61 17.93 -5.78
N SER A 380 26.71 16.65 -5.38
CA SER A 380 27.99 15.97 -5.19
C SER A 380 28.86 15.93 -6.45
N ALA A 381 28.24 15.66 -7.61
CA ALA A 381 28.94 15.68 -8.89
C ALA A 381 29.51 17.06 -9.21
N LEU A 382 28.73 18.13 -8.97
CA LEU A 382 29.15 19.51 -9.17
C LEU A 382 30.33 19.89 -8.26
N VAL A 383 30.27 19.52 -6.97
CA VAL A 383 31.35 19.78 -6.01
C VAL A 383 32.64 19.07 -6.45
N LEU A 384 32.58 17.78 -6.79
CA LEU A 384 33.73 17.04 -7.31
C LEU A 384 34.31 17.67 -8.57
N PHE A 385 33.44 18.10 -9.49
CA PHE A 385 33.85 18.74 -10.73
C PHE A 385 34.57 20.07 -10.49
N LEU A 386 34.08 20.90 -9.56
CA LEU A 386 34.69 22.18 -9.20
C LEU A 386 36.03 22.01 -8.48
N LEU A 387 36.13 21.05 -7.54
CA LEU A 387 37.34 20.83 -6.74
C LEU A 387 38.54 20.34 -7.56
N TYR A 388 38.28 19.44 -8.51
CA TYR A 388 39.32 18.68 -9.19
C TYR A 388 39.50 19.06 -10.66
N ARG A 389 38.92 20.18 -11.11
CA ARG A 389 39.21 20.70 -12.45
C ARG A 389 40.63 21.28 -12.53
N LEU A 390 41.23 21.04 -13.70
CA LEU A 390 42.59 21.43 -14.09
C LEU A 390 42.89 22.92 -13.86
N PRO A 391 44.18 23.29 -13.74
CA PRO A 391 44.61 24.69 -13.64
C PRO A 391 44.10 25.54 -14.81
N PRO A 392 43.91 26.86 -14.59
CA PRO A 392 43.13 27.76 -15.45
C PRO A 392 43.68 28.04 -16.86
N ALA A 393 44.70 27.33 -17.33
CA ALA A 393 45.39 27.63 -18.58
C ALA A 393 44.63 27.24 -19.87
N ALA A 394 43.50 26.51 -19.79
CA ALA A 394 42.73 26.10 -20.97
C ALA A 394 41.29 26.67 -20.96
N ARG A 395 41.16 28.00 -21.03
CA ARG A 395 39.89 28.69 -21.35
C ARG A 395 39.50 28.41 -22.80
N ARG A 396 38.76 27.32 -23.09
CA ARG A 396 38.06 27.22 -24.40
C ARG A 396 36.73 26.49 -24.45
N ARG A 397 36.13 26.07 -23.33
CA ARG A 397 34.78 25.49 -23.33
C ARG A 397 33.93 25.95 -22.14
N ARG A 398 33.65 27.25 -22.10
CA ARG A 398 32.72 27.86 -21.12
C ARG A 398 31.26 27.42 -21.35
N HIS A 399 30.87 27.10 -22.58
CA HIS A 399 29.49 26.67 -22.90
C HIS A 399 29.08 25.33 -22.25
N VAL A 400 30.00 24.37 -22.17
CA VAL A 400 29.74 23.08 -21.47
C VAL A 400 29.58 23.28 -19.96
N LEU A 401 30.27 24.30 -19.42
CA LEU A 401 30.20 24.65 -18.00
C LEU A 401 28.87 25.33 -17.67
N ALA A 402 28.45 26.28 -18.51
CA ALA A 402 27.15 26.93 -18.39
C ALA A 402 25.99 25.93 -18.54
N ALA A 403 26.07 25.02 -19.52
CA ALA A 403 25.03 24.00 -19.73
C ALA A 403 24.93 23.01 -18.55
N ALA A 404 26.07 22.52 -18.04
CA ALA A 404 26.05 21.61 -16.89
C ALA A 404 25.57 22.31 -15.61
N LEU A 405 25.97 23.56 -15.38
CA LEU A 405 25.53 24.34 -14.21
C LEU A 405 24.05 24.70 -14.30
N ALA A 406 23.56 25.10 -15.48
CA ALA A 406 22.15 25.39 -15.71
C ALA A 406 21.27 24.15 -15.54
N ALA A 407 21.70 22.99 -16.08
CA ALA A 407 21.01 21.73 -15.89
C ALA A 407 20.97 21.33 -14.41
N SER A 408 22.09 21.42 -13.68
CA SER A 408 22.11 21.10 -12.25
C SER A 408 21.25 22.06 -11.41
N VAL A 409 21.25 23.36 -11.71
CA VAL A 409 20.40 24.35 -11.00
C VAL A 409 18.92 24.10 -11.28
N ALA A 410 18.54 23.83 -12.53
CA ALA A 410 17.16 23.48 -12.87
C ALA A 410 16.69 22.21 -12.13
N LEU A 411 17.56 21.19 -12.06
CA LEU A 411 17.30 19.96 -11.30
C LEU A 411 17.15 20.19 -9.79
N CYS A 412 17.90 21.14 -9.21
CA CYS A 412 17.78 21.48 -7.80
C CYS A 412 16.53 22.29 -7.45
N LEU A 413 15.91 23.00 -8.41
CA LEU A 413 14.75 23.87 -8.17
C LEU A 413 13.40 23.20 -8.48
N LEU A 414 13.39 22.09 -9.21
CA LEU A 414 12.19 21.30 -9.51
C LEU A 414 11.36 20.90 -8.26
N PRO A 415 11.95 20.45 -7.14
CA PRO A 415 11.17 20.09 -5.95
C PRO A 415 10.43 21.27 -5.29
N ALA A 416 10.90 22.51 -5.50
CA ALA A 416 10.25 23.70 -4.96
C ALA A 416 9.07 24.18 -5.81
N ALA A 417 9.07 23.88 -7.11
CA ALA A 417 7.97 24.21 -8.03
C ALA A 417 6.78 23.25 -7.86
N ASP A 418 7.02 22.03 -7.39
CA ASP A 418 5.99 20.99 -7.20
C ASP A 418 5.20 21.13 -5.88
N GLN A 419 5.66 21.97 -4.94
CA GLN A 419 4.98 22.21 -3.66
C GLN A 419 4.07 23.45 -3.68
N ALA A 420 3.24 23.63 -4.71
CA ALA A 420 2.14 24.60 -4.64
C ALA A 420 1.08 24.08 -3.65
N ARG A 421 1.29 24.34 -2.35
CA ARG A 421 0.41 23.96 -1.23
C ARG A 421 -0.94 24.67 -1.34
N GLY A 422 -1.91 24.05 -2.00
CA GLY A 422 -3.32 24.39 -1.83
C GLY A 422 -3.92 23.69 -0.61
N ARG A 423 -5.01 24.23 -0.05
CA ARG A 423 -5.80 23.54 0.99
C ARG A 423 -6.36 22.23 0.43
N VAL A 424 -6.30 21.17 1.23
CA VAL A 424 -6.89 19.86 0.95
C VAL A 424 -7.97 19.64 2.02
N THR A 425 -9.24 19.74 1.65
CA THR A 425 -10.37 19.47 2.57
C THR A 425 -10.65 17.97 2.55
N THR A 426 -10.45 17.21 3.63
CA THR A 426 -10.61 15.74 3.57
C THR A 426 -12.07 15.29 3.45
N ALA A 427 -12.30 13.99 3.24
CA ALA A 427 -13.67 13.46 3.21
C ALA A 427 -14.35 13.59 4.59
N GLU A 428 -13.58 13.46 5.66
CA GLU A 428 -14.01 13.64 7.04
C GLU A 428 -14.39 15.11 7.33
N ASP A 429 -13.64 16.08 6.81
CA ASP A 429 -13.96 17.52 6.90
C ASP A 429 -15.32 17.90 6.27
N CYS A 430 -15.85 16.99 5.45
CA CYS A 430 -17.11 17.14 4.73
C CYS A 430 -18.29 16.41 5.39
N SER A 431 -18.03 15.52 6.34
CA SER A 431 -19.08 14.87 7.11
C SER A 431 -19.59 15.83 8.19
N PRO A 432 -20.91 16.05 8.30
CA PRO A 432 -21.44 16.77 9.46
C PRO A 432 -21.07 15.99 10.73
N PRO A 433 -20.74 16.68 11.84
CA PRO A 433 -20.53 16.02 13.12
C PRO A 433 -21.76 15.20 13.49
N GLU A 434 -21.55 14.04 14.10
CA GLU A 434 -22.68 13.17 14.44
C GLU A 434 -23.55 13.84 15.50
N PRO A 435 -24.89 13.69 15.46
CA PRO A 435 -25.80 14.43 16.34
C PRO A 435 -25.49 14.28 17.83
N TRP A 436 -24.91 13.14 18.24
CA TRP A 436 -24.53 12.86 19.63
C TRP A 436 -23.18 13.45 20.06
N GLU A 437 -22.39 14.01 19.13
CA GLU A 437 -21.11 14.66 19.43
C GLU A 437 -21.28 16.12 19.87
N THR A 438 -22.48 16.67 19.69
CA THR A 438 -22.81 18.05 20.08
C THR A 438 -23.70 18.03 21.32
N ASP A 439 -23.19 18.55 22.45
CA ASP A 439 -23.97 18.76 23.67
C ASP A 439 -25.03 19.87 23.46
N GLY A 440 -26.13 19.55 22.77
CA GLY A 440 -27.21 20.50 22.49
C GLY A 440 -28.31 19.91 21.59
N GLU A 441 -29.45 20.61 21.51
CA GLU A 441 -30.51 20.33 20.53
C GLU A 441 -29.88 20.18 19.14
N PRO A 442 -30.10 19.07 18.41
CA PRO A 442 -29.43 18.78 17.15
C PRO A 442 -29.90 19.75 16.07
N VAL A 443 -29.22 20.89 15.94
CA VAL A 443 -29.37 21.78 14.81
C VAL A 443 -28.54 21.19 13.67
N ALA A 444 -29.20 20.46 12.77
CA ALA A 444 -28.55 19.95 11.57
C ALA A 444 -27.82 21.10 10.86
N ALA A 445 -26.49 20.98 10.72
CA ALA A 445 -25.72 21.99 10.04
C ALA A 445 -26.26 22.16 8.61
N PRO A 446 -26.41 23.39 8.11
CA PRO A 446 -26.87 23.60 6.74
C PRO A 446 -25.92 22.88 5.78
N PRO A 447 -26.44 22.17 4.76
CA PRO A 447 -25.60 21.45 3.82
C PRO A 447 -24.64 22.42 3.12
N PRO A 448 -23.40 22.00 2.83
CA PRO A 448 -22.45 22.86 2.13
C PRO A 448 -23.03 23.27 0.77
N THR A 449 -22.87 24.52 0.39
CA THR A 449 -23.31 25.06 -0.90
C THR A 449 -22.11 25.47 -1.76
N GLY A 450 -22.31 25.58 -3.08
CA GLY A 450 -21.30 26.17 -3.95
C GLY A 450 -20.05 25.28 -4.16
N PRO A 451 -18.85 25.89 -4.26
CA PRO A 451 -17.57 25.19 -4.38
C PRO A 451 -17.31 24.13 -3.31
N ARG A 452 -17.68 24.39 -2.05
CA ARG A 452 -17.48 23.44 -0.95
C ARG A 452 -18.37 22.21 -1.11
N ALA A 453 -19.61 22.39 -1.57
CA ALA A 453 -20.52 21.28 -1.86
C ALA A 453 -19.92 20.33 -2.91
N PHE A 454 -19.35 20.90 -3.97
CA PHE A 454 -18.70 20.13 -5.02
C PHE A 454 -17.48 19.36 -4.50
N VAL A 455 -16.55 20.03 -3.79
CA VAL A 455 -15.35 19.35 -3.23
C VAL A 455 -15.77 18.20 -2.31
N CYS A 456 -16.76 18.43 -1.44
CA CYS A 456 -17.27 17.40 -0.55
C CYS A 456 -17.94 16.25 -1.29
N ALA A 457 -18.80 16.53 -2.27
CA ALA A 457 -19.46 15.51 -3.06
C ALA A 457 -18.46 14.66 -3.85
N VAL A 458 -17.42 15.27 -4.43
CA VAL A 458 -16.35 14.56 -5.13
C VAL A 458 -15.60 13.61 -4.20
N ARG A 459 -15.21 14.08 -3.00
CA ARG A 459 -14.40 13.30 -2.07
C ARG A 459 -15.21 12.19 -1.38
N GLN A 460 -16.41 12.49 -0.87
CA GLN A 460 -17.25 11.50 -0.20
C GLN A 460 -17.70 10.37 -1.13
N ARG A 461 -17.99 10.68 -2.40
CA ARG A 461 -18.42 9.68 -3.39
C ARG A 461 -17.28 9.07 -4.20
N ASN A 462 -16.04 9.51 -3.94
CA ASN A 462 -14.89 9.18 -4.76
C ASN A 462 -15.17 9.35 -6.27
N ALA A 463 -15.83 10.46 -6.62
CA ALA A 463 -16.37 10.68 -7.97
C ALA A 463 -15.27 10.92 -9.02
N LEU A 464 -14.07 11.33 -8.58
CA LEU A 464 -12.88 11.51 -9.42
C LEU A 464 -11.72 10.72 -8.81
N PRO A 465 -11.00 9.88 -9.59
CA PRO A 465 -9.97 8.97 -9.06
C PRO A 465 -8.82 9.67 -8.31
N PHE A 466 -8.52 10.91 -8.67
CA PHE A 466 -7.39 11.68 -8.12
C PHE A 466 -7.79 12.60 -6.96
N ALA A 467 -9.06 12.56 -6.50
CA ALA A 467 -9.57 13.57 -5.59
C ALA A 467 -9.16 13.44 -4.12
N THR A 468 -8.63 12.29 -3.72
CA THR A 468 -8.19 12.04 -2.35
C THR A 468 -7.03 12.96 -1.96
N THR A 469 -6.05 13.14 -2.85
CA THR A 469 -4.82 13.90 -2.58
C THR A 469 -4.76 15.25 -3.29
N ALA A 470 -5.64 15.49 -4.26
CA ALA A 470 -5.63 16.74 -5.00
C ALA A 470 -6.01 17.94 -4.10
N PRO A 471 -5.32 19.08 -4.27
CA PRO A 471 -5.75 20.35 -3.67
C PRO A 471 -7.13 20.77 -4.16
N ASP A 472 -7.90 21.43 -3.29
CA ASP A 472 -9.28 21.84 -3.58
C ASP A 472 -9.38 22.71 -4.85
N GLN A 473 -8.38 23.56 -5.11
CA GLN A 473 -8.34 24.38 -6.32
C GLN A 473 -8.25 23.55 -7.60
N VAL A 474 -7.45 22.47 -7.59
CA VAL A 474 -7.32 21.55 -8.73
C VAL A 474 -8.65 20.85 -8.99
N LEU A 475 -9.35 20.45 -7.93
CA LEU A 475 -10.69 19.88 -8.05
C LEU A 475 -11.68 20.87 -8.63
N LEU A 476 -11.69 22.11 -8.16
CA LEU A 476 -12.59 23.15 -8.64
C LEU A 476 -12.33 23.50 -10.11
N ASP A 477 -11.07 23.66 -10.51
CA ASP A 477 -10.70 23.95 -11.89
C ASP A 477 -11.12 22.80 -12.82
N HIS A 478 -10.90 21.55 -12.39
CA HIS A 478 -11.36 20.38 -13.11
C HIS A 478 -12.89 20.31 -13.17
N GLY A 479 -13.58 20.60 -12.05
CA GLY A 479 -15.03 20.66 -11.98
C GLY A 479 -15.64 21.72 -12.90
N HIS A 480 -15.04 22.90 -13.00
CA HIS A 480 -15.46 23.94 -13.93
C HIS A 480 -15.28 23.52 -15.40
N ARG A 481 -14.17 22.82 -15.72
CA ARG A 481 -13.99 22.21 -17.04
C ARG A 481 -15.11 21.19 -17.32
N LEU A 482 -15.41 20.29 -16.39
CA LEU A 482 -16.50 19.32 -16.52
C LEU A 482 -17.86 19.99 -16.68
N CYS A 483 -18.14 21.06 -15.91
CA CYS A 483 -19.36 21.83 -16.06
C CYS A 483 -19.48 22.47 -17.47
N ALA A 484 -18.38 22.97 -18.02
CA ALA A 484 -18.39 23.53 -19.37
C ALA A 484 -18.70 22.45 -20.42
N VAL A 485 -18.15 21.24 -20.27
CA VAL A 485 -18.48 20.09 -21.12
C VAL A 485 -19.95 19.68 -20.95
N TYR A 486 -20.42 19.58 -19.71
CA TYR A 486 -21.81 19.25 -19.38
C TYR A 486 -22.79 20.21 -20.06
N THR A 487 -22.52 21.52 -19.94
CA THR A 487 -23.37 22.58 -20.49
C THR A 487 -23.41 22.55 -22.02
N ARG A 488 -22.29 22.23 -22.68
CA ARG A 488 -22.24 22.07 -24.15
C ARG A 488 -22.95 20.80 -24.61
N ASN A 489 -22.87 19.72 -23.83
CA ASN A 489 -23.47 18.41 -24.11
C ASN A 489 -23.11 17.84 -25.51
N ASP A 490 -21.91 18.12 -26.01
CA ASP A 490 -21.42 17.60 -27.29
C ASP A 490 -21.09 16.10 -27.15
N PRO A 491 -21.76 15.21 -27.91
CA PRO A 491 -21.52 13.76 -27.83
C PRO A 491 -20.06 13.36 -28.09
N SER A 492 -19.36 14.09 -28.96
CA SER A 492 -17.96 13.80 -29.32
C SER A 492 -16.98 14.20 -28.22
N GLU A 493 -17.26 15.29 -27.50
CA GLU A 493 -16.48 15.74 -26.34
C GLU A 493 -16.70 14.80 -25.16
N LEU A 494 -17.95 14.40 -24.90
CA LEU A 494 -18.29 13.42 -23.87
C LEU A 494 -17.64 12.05 -24.11
N ALA A 495 -17.65 11.56 -25.36
CA ALA A 495 -17.00 10.29 -25.70
C ALA A 495 -15.48 10.34 -25.50
N ARG A 496 -14.83 11.45 -25.88
CA ARG A 496 -13.38 11.66 -25.66
C ARG A 496 -13.03 11.71 -24.19
N LEU A 497 -13.82 12.43 -23.39
CA LEU A 497 -13.56 12.57 -21.96
C LEU A 497 -13.75 11.23 -21.23
N ARG A 498 -14.77 10.45 -21.58
CA ARG A 498 -14.93 9.08 -21.07
C ARG A 498 -13.76 8.18 -21.47
N ALA A 499 -13.26 8.28 -22.70
CA ALA A 499 -12.14 7.47 -23.16
C ALA A 499 -10.81 7.86 -22.50
N ALA A 500 -10.58 9.15 -22.26
CA ALA A 500 -9.33 9.67 -21.71
C ALA A 500 -9.26 9.59 -20.18
N GLU A 501 -10.37 9.85 -19.48
CA GLU A 501 -10.40 10.02 -18.03
C GLU A 501 -11.30 8.99 -17.33
N GLY A 502 -12.02 8.15 -18.08
CA GLY A 502 -12.96 7.17 -17.52
C GLY A 502 -14.23 7.80 -16.92
N VAL A 503 -14.42 9.11 -17.06
CA VAL A 503 -15.51 9.85 -16.42
C VAL A 503 -16.71 10.01 -17.36
N ASN A 504 -17.90 9.66 -16.87
CA ASN A 504 -19.17 9.99 -17.52
C ASN A 504 -19.77 11.26 -16.91
N VAL A 505 -19.62 12.40 -17.59
CA VAL A 505 -20.05 13.71 -17.07
C VAL A 505 -21.56 13.77 -16.75
N ARG A 506 -22.40 12.99 -17.45
CA ARG A 506 -23.84 12.96 -17.19
C ARG A 506 -24.19 12.32 -15.84
N ASP A 507 -23.43 11.30 -15.45
CA ASP A 507 -23.63 10.62 -14.16
C ASP A 507 -23.14 11.49 -12.99
N LEU A 508 -22.41 12.58 -13.28
CA LEU A 508 -21.91 13.53 -12.31
C LEU A 508 -22.82 14.75 -12.10
N SER A 509 -24.04 14.79 -12.68
CA SER A 509 -24.96 15.92 -12.51
C SER A 509 -25.17 16.29 -11.03
N GLY A 510 -25.40 15.28 -10.18
CA GLY A 510 -25.51 15.40 -8.72
C GLY A 510 -24.30 16.02 -8.04
N VAL A 511 -23.10 15.70 -8.50
CA VAL A 511 -21.83 16.21 -7.95
C VAL A 511 -21.57 17.63 -8.45
N LEU A 512 -21.85 17.90 -9.73
CA LEU A 512 -21.59 19.17 -10.39
C LEU A 512 -22.56 20.28 -9.99
N ALA A 513 -23.75 19.96 -9.48
CA ALA A 513 -24.79 20.94 -9.16
C ALA A 513 -24.31 22.10 -8.27
N GLY A 514 -23.38 21.84 -7.34
CA GLY A 514 -22.79 22.88 -6.49
C GLY A 514 -22.01 23.96 -7.24
N ILE A 515 -21.46 23.67 -8.43
CA ILE A 515 -20.65 24.60 -9.22
C ILE A 515 -21.17 24.81 -10.66
N CYS A 516 -22.23 24.09 -11.05
CA CYS A 516 -22.72 24.06 -12.41
C CYS A 516 -24.23 24.38 -12.48
N PRO A 517 -24.60 25.61 -12.88
CA PRO A 517 -26.00 26.04 -12.94
C PRO A 517 -26.89 25.15 -13.81
N ALA A 518 -26.37 24.63 -14.93
CA ALA A 518 -27.12 23.75 -15.83
C ALA A 518 -27.48 22.41 -15.16
N ALA A 519 -26.51 21.78 -14.48
CA ALA A 519 -26.74 20.54 -13.73
C ALA A 519 -27.69 20.77 -12.55
N ASN A 520 -27.55 21.90 -11.85
CA ASN A 520 -28.45 22.25 -10.74
C ASN A 520 -29.90 22.42 -11.20
N ALA A 521 -30.12 23.13 -12.33
CA ALA A 521 -31.44 23.32 -12.89
C ALA A 521 -32.11 22.00 -13.30
N GLU A 522 -31.34 21.03 -13.80
CA GLU A 522 -31.84 19.69 -14.14
C GLU A 522 -32.26 18.90 -12.90
N ILE A 523 -31.45 18.93 -11.83
CA ILE A 523 -31.81 18.27 -10.55
C ILE A 523 -33.06 18.88 -9.94
N GLU A 524 -33.16 20.21 -9.91
CA GLU A 524 -34.36 20.89 -9.38
C GLU A 524 -35.60 20.58 -10.23
N ALA A 525 -35.46 20.50 -11.56
CA ALA A 525 -36.55 20.12 -12.44
C ALA A 525 -37.00 18.67 -12.21
N ALA A 526 -36.05 17.74 -12.03
CA ALA A 526 -36.33 16.34 -11.71
C ALA A 526 -37.02 16.21 -10.35
N LYS A 527 -36.46 16.83 -9.30
CA LYS A 527 -37.05 16.86 -7.96
C LYS A 527 -38.46 17.43 -7.96
N ALA A 528 -38.69 18.52 -8.70
CA ALA A 528 -40.02 19.11 -8.82
C ALA A 528 -41.00 18.21 -9.60
N ALA A 529 -40.51 17.37 -10.54
CA ALA A 529 -41.33 16.38 -11.22
C ALA A 529 -41.72 15.23 -10.28
N ASP A 530 -40.75 14.67 -9.56
CA ASP A 530 -40.96 13.62 -8.57
C ASP A 530 -41.91 14.08 -7.46
N GLU A 531 -41.77 15.32 -6.99
CA GLU A 531 -42.66 15.91 -5.98
C GLU A 531 -44.09 16.07 -6.51
N ARG A 532 -44.27 16.43 -7.79
CA ARG A 532 -45.61 16.46 -8.40
C ARG A 532 -46.22 15.07 -8.49
N GLU A 533 -45.47 14.07 -8.96
CA GLU A 533 -45.94 12.69 -9.04
C GLU A 533 -46.28 12.13 -7.65
N PHE A 534 -45.42 12.37 -6.66
CA PHE A 534 -45.66 11.99 -5.27
C PHE A 534 -46.94 12.65 -4.73
N ASN A 535 -47.12 13.95 -4.93
CA ASN A 535 -48.33 14.67 -4.49
C ASN A 535 -49.59 14.17 -5.20
N GLU A 536 -49.52 13.85 -6.49
CA GLU A 536 -50.63 13.26 -7.24
C GLU A 536 -50.99 11.86 -6.73
N SER A 537 -49.97 11.05 -6.42
CA SER A 537 -50.12 9.72 -5.82
C SER A 537 -50.76 9.80 -4.43
N MET A 538 -50.25 10.66 -3.54
CA MET A 538 -50.82 10.90 -2.20
C MET A 538 -52.26 11.41 -2.27
N ALA A 539 -52.56 12.31 -3.21
CA ALA A 539 -53.93 12.77 -3.44
C ALA A 539 -54.85 11.67 -4.00
N GLU A 540 -54.32 10.71 -4.76
CA GLU A 540 -55.07 9.52 -5.15
C GLU A 540 -55.34 8.59 -3.97
N GLU A 541 -54.36 8.29 -3.13
CA GLU A 541 -54.55 7.49 -1.90
C GLU A 541 -55.56 8.14 -0.95
N GLN A 542 -55.50 9.46 -0.80
CA GLN A 542 -56.50 10.23 -0.07
C GLN A 542 -57.91 10.05 -0.66
N ARG A 543 -58.06 10.13 -1.99
CA ARG A 543 -59.35 9.90 -2.67
C ARG A 543 -59.86 8.49 -2.49
N LYS A 544 -58.97 7.47 -2.49
CA LYS A 544 -59.33 6.08 -2.18
C LYS A 544 -59.93 6.02 -0.77
N CYS A 545 -59.26 6.61 0.21
CA CYS A 545 -59.75 6.64 1.58
C CYS A 545 -61.04 7.44 1.75
N ASP A 546 -61.20 8.58 1.11
CA ASP A 546 -62.45 9.34 1.18
C ASP A 546 -63.65 8.56 0.62
N ALA A 547 -63.42 7.82 -0.48
CA ALA A 547 -64.42 6.98 -1.13
C ALA A 547 -64.72 5.66 -0.41
N THR A 548 -63.87 5.23 0.54
CA THR A 548 -64.18 4.01 1.31
C THR A 548 -65.53 4.15 2.03
N PRO A 549 -66.36 3.10 2.04
CA PRO A 549 -67.67 3.17 2.68
C PRO A 549 -67.51 3.48 4.17
N ARG A 550 -68.12 4.59 4.61
CA ARG A 550 -68.12 4.99 6.02
C ARG A 550 -68.84 3.92 6.85
N HIS A 551 -68.20 3.51 7.94
CA HIS A 551 -68.84 2.65 8.92
C HIS A 551 -70.06 3.36 9.53
N ARG A 552 -71.15 2.62 9.73
CA ARG A 552 -72.39 3.13 10.33
C ARG A 552 -72.66 2.34 11.61
N PRO A 553 -72.12 2.77 12.76
CA PRO A 553 -72.26 2.05 14.01
C PRO A 553 -73.72 1.72 14.35
N LEU A 554 -73.99 0.46 14.73
CA LEU A 554 -75.32 0.04 15.20
C LEU A 554 -75.68 0.61 16.57
N ILE A 555 -74.68 1.06 17.33
CA ILE A 555 -74.85 1.82 18.58
C ILE A 555 -73.92 3.03 18.55
N ARG A 556 -74.23 4.09 19.31
CA ARG A 556 -73.39 5.29 19.35
C ARG A 556 -72.03 4.98 20.02
N PRO A 557 -70.89 5.22 19.35
CA PRO A 557 -69.57 5.13 19.98
C PRO A 557 -69.36 6.29 20.97
N ALA A 558 -68.58 6.03 22.01
CA ALA A 558 -68.09 7.05 22.93
C ALA A 558 -67.06 7.97 22.26
N LYS A 559 -66.19 7.38 21.44
CA LYS A 559 -65.16 8.06 20.64
C LYS A 559 -65.16 7.43 19.24
N ALA A 560 -65.18 8.25 18.19
CA ALA A 560 -65.04 7.77 16.82
C ALA A 560 -64.13 8.72 16.06
N ILE A 561 -63.02 8.19 15.53
CA ILE A 561 -62.02 8.94 14.77
C ILE A 561 -61.84 8.23 13.44
N ARG A 562 -62.03 8.95 12.35
CA ARG A 562 -61.59 8.52 11.02
C ARG A 562 -60.32 9.30 10.73
N LEU A 563 -59.22 8.60 10.51
CA LEU A 563 -57.98 9.28 10.15
C LEU A 563 -58.16 9.96 8.80
N LYS A 564 -57.75 11.22 8.74
CA LYS A 564 -57.91 12.03 7.54
C LYS A 564 -56.95 11.53 6.48
N GLU A 565 -55.69 11.32 6.87
CA GLU A 565 -54.63 10.88 5.98
C GLU A 565 -54.59 9.35 5.89
N PRO A 566 -54.26 8.79 4.71
CA PRO A 566 -54.04 7.37 4.54
C PRO A 566 -52.79 6.93 5.33
N GLU A 567 -52.90 5.88 6.13
CA GLU A 567 -51.76 5.39 6.93
C GLU A 567 -50.93 4.40 6.12
N TRP A 568 -49.60 4.43 6.27
CA TRP A 568 -48.68 3.49 5.61
C TRP A 568 -47.87 2.65 6.62
N PRO A 569 -48.53 1.70 7.31
CA PRO A 569 -47.84 0.78 8.22
C PRO A 569 -46.98 -0.22 7.42
N GLU A 570 -45.66 -0.14 7.58
CA GLU A 570 -44.68 -1.00 6.92
C GLU A 570 -44.66 -2.41 7.53
N ALA A 571 -44.65 -2.52 8.87
CA ALA A 571 -44.66 -3.80 9.58
C ALA A 571 -46.07 -4.26 10.02
N GLY A 572 -47.09 -3.44 9.75
CA GLY A 572 -48.41 -3.56 10.38
C GLY A 572 -48.53 -2.68 11.63
N LEU A 573 -49.66 -2.80 12.31
CA LEU A 573 -49.97 -2.00 13.49
C LEU A 573 -49.94 -2.87 14.74
N GLU A 574 -49.13 -2.47 15.71
CA GLU A 574 -48.92 -3.21 16.95
C GLU A 574 -49.37 -2.38 18.16
N LEU A 575 -49.97 -3.05 19.12
CA LEU A 575 -50.44 -2.50 20.38
C LEU A 575 -49.75 -3.30 21.48
N TYR A 576 -48.93 -2.61 22.27
CA TYR A 576 -48.22 -3.16 23.43
C TYR A 576 -48.65 -2.43 24.70
N ASP A 577 -48.78 -3.18 25.79
CA ASP A 577 -48.75 -2.59 27.14
C ASP A 577 -47.30 -2.49 27.63
N GLU A 578 -47.05 -1.68 28.67
CA GLU A 578 -45.70 -1.36 29.21
C GLU A 578 -44.92 -2.60 29.67
N PHE A 579 -45.62 -3.71 29.94
CA PHE A 579 -45.04 -5.00 30.32
C PHE A 579 -45.78 -6.15 29.63
N PRO A 580 -45.50 -6.44 28.34
CA PRO A 580 -46.15 -7.55 27.66
C PRO A 580 -45.71 -8.84 28.35
N ALA A 581 -46.67 -9.59 28.90
CA ALA A 581 -46.34 -10.84 29.55
C ALA A 581 -45.81 -11.83 28.50
N GLU A 582 -44.75 -12.58 28.83
CA GLU A 582 -44.26 -13.67 27.98
C GLU A 582 -45.35 -14.73 27.84
N GLY A 583 -46.11 -14.64 26.74
CA GLY A 583 -47.28 -15.47 26.49
C GLY A 583 -47.28 -16.00 25.06
N ARG A 584 -47.88 -17.19 24.89
CA ARG A 584 -48.05 -17.81 23.57
C ARG A 584 -48.92 -16.91 22.69
N ARG A 585 -48.33 -16.35 21.62
CA ARG A 585 -49.05 -15.58 20.61
C ARG A 585 -49.99 -16.50 19.84
N THR A 586 -51.27 -16.11 19.74
CA THR A 586 -52.27 -16.79 18.93
C THR A 586 -52.53 -15.98 17.67
N THR A 587 -52.43 -16.60 16.50
CA THR A 587 -52.68 -15.96 15.21
C THR A 587 -54.05 -16.36 14.66
N SER A 588 -54.77 -15.40 14.09
CA SER A 588 -56.06 -15.59 13.45
C SER A 588 -56.18 -14.67 12.24
N GLY A 589 -55.83 -15.17 11.07
CA GLY A 589 -55.79 -14.35 9.85
C GLY A 589 -54.69 -13.28 9.98
N PRO A 590 -54.97 -12.00 9.67
CA PRO A 590 -54.00 -10.92 9.78
C PRO A 590 -53.71 -10.50 11.24
N VAL A 591 -54.43 -11.04 12.23
CA VAL A 591 -54.30 -10.60 13.62
C VAL A 591 -53.49 -11.60 14.43
N ALA A 592 -52.49 -11.12 15.16
CA ALA A 592 -51.81 -11.84 16.21
C ALA A 592 -52.15 -11.22 17.57
N ALA A 593 -52.42 -12.02 18.59
CA ALA A 593 -52.69 -11.51 19.93
C ALA A 593 -52.12 -12.39 21.03
N GLY A 594 -51.78 -11.75 22.15
CA GLY A 594 -51.34 -12.36 23.40
C GLY A 594 -51.68 -11.44 24.59
N PRO A 595 -51.40 -11.85 25.83
CA PRO A 595 -51.63 -11.01 27.00
C PRO A 595 -50.86 -9.67 26.88
N GLY A 596 -51.59 -8.55 26.86
CA GLY A 596 -51.00 -7.20 26.70
C GLY A 596 -50.42 -6.92 25.30
N TYR A 597 -50.76 -7.71 24.28
CA TYR A 597 -50.23 -7.55 22.92
C TYR A 597 -51.27 -7.84 21.85
N VAL A 598 -51.40 -6.94 20.88
CA VAL A 598 -52.19 -7.15 19.65
C VAL A 598 -51.41 -6.61 18.46
N ALA A 599 -51.25 -7.40 17.41
CA ALA A 599 -50.70 -6.96 16.15
C ALA A 599 -51.65 -7.24 14.99
N VAL A 600 -51.68 -6.30 14.04
CA VAL A 600 -52.53 -6.31 12.86
C VAL A 600 -51.64 -6.21 11.64
N GLY A 601 -51.48 -7.31 10.94
CA GLY A 601 -50.82 -7.36 9.65
C GLY A 601 -51.68 -6.67 8.58
N THR A 602 -51.14 -5.60 8.03
CA THR A 602 -51.60 -4.93 6.81
C THR A 602 -50.69 -5.34 5.65
N HIS A 603 -51.06 -4.98 4.42
CA HIS A 603 -50.20 -5.23 3.28
C HIS A 603 -49.31 -4.00 3.06
N SER A 604 -47.99 -4.17 3.15
CA SER A 604 -47.01 -3.07 3.08
C SER A 604 -47.12 -2.22 1.82
N ASP A 605 -47.52 -2.82 0.69
CA ASP A 605 -47.58 -2.10 -0.59
C ASP A 605 -48.80 -1.18 -0.73
N PHE A 606 -49.72 -1.17 0.25
CA PHE A 606 -50.95 -0.39 0.17
C PHE A 606 -51.14 0.49 1.41
N HIS A 607 -51.58 1.71 1.17
CA HIS A 607 -52.09 2.55 2.24
C HIS A 607 -53.37 1.98 2.82
N VAL A 608 -53.59 2.24 4.11
CA VAL A 608 -54.69 1.72 4.91
C VAL A 608 -55.57 2.88 5.39
N CYS A 609 -56.85 2.81 5.07
CA CYS A 609 -57.84 3.75 5.53
C CYS A 609 -58.35 3.32 6.91
N VAL A 610 -57.87 3.98 7.96
CA VAL A 610 -58.14 3.57 9.35
C VAL A 610 -59.31 4.34 9.96
N THR A 611 -60.20 3.60 10.62
CA THR A 611 -61.26 4.12 11.49
C THR A 611 -61.13 3.50 12.87
N LEU A 612 -61.22 4.34 13.89
CA LEU A 612 -61.03 4.02 15.30
C LEU A 612 -62.32 4.31 16.03
N GLU A 613 -62.85 3.34 16.77
CA GLU A 613 -64.10 3.50 17.52
C GLU A 613 -63.98 2.92 18.92
N THR A 614 -64.37 3.69 19.94
CA THR A 614 -64.41 3.23 21.33
C THR A 614 -65.86 3.21 21.82
N TYR A 615 -66.26 2.14 22.49
CA TYR A 615 -67.62 1.98 23.02
C TYR A 615 -67.62 1.73 24.52
N THR A 616 -68.63 2.24 25.23
CA THR A 616 -68.82 1.98 26.68
C THR A 616 -69.34 0.59 27.00
N ARG A 617 -69.85 -0.13 25.99
CA ARG A 617 -70.39 -1.49 26.08
C ARG A 617 -70.11 -2.25 24.79
N ARG A 618 -70.21 -3.58 24.83
CA ARG A 618 -70.00 -4.45 23.67
C ARG A 618 -70.91 -4.07 22.48
N PRO A 619 -70.36 -3.65 21.32
CA PRO A 619 -71.13 -3.40 20.12
C PRO A 619 -71.57 -4.72 19.45
N PRO A 620 -72.73 -4.75 18.76
CA PRO A 620 -73.13 -5.89 17.94
C PRO A 620 -72.05 -6.27 16.91
N VAL A 621 -72.00 -7.54 16.52
CA VAL A 621 -70.97 -8.03 15.58
C VAL A 621 -71.42 -7.78 14.14
N GLU A 622 -70.61 -7.06 13.37
CA GLU A 622 -70.87 -6.72 11.97
C GLU A 622 -69.90 -7.44 11.04
N THR A 623 -70.34 -8.52 10.40
CA THR A 623 -69.48 -9.27 9.46
C THR A 623 -69.71 -8.92 8.00
N SER A 624 -70.84 -8.29 7.66
CA SER A 624 -71.18 -7.95 6.28
C SER A 624 -70.21 -6.90 5.70
N GLY A 625 -69.78 -7.09 4.46
CA GLY A 625 -68.82 -6.19 3.79
C GLY A 625 -67.37 -6.26 4.29
N TRP A 626 -67.03 -7.10 5.27
CA TRP A 626 -65.67 -7.26 5.80
C TRP A 626 -65.03 -8.57 5.37
N ASP A 627 -63.71 -8.60 5.11
CA ASP A 627 -63.03 -9.85 4.73
C ASP A 627 -62.60 -10.64 5.97
N ASN A 628 -62.08 -9.94 6.98
CA ASN A 628 -61.70 -10.48 8.27
C ASN A 628 -62.39 -9.70 9.38
N VAL A 629 -62.95 -10.42 10.35
CA VAL A 629 -63.45 -9.85 11.60
C VAL A 629 -62.95 -10.71 12.75
N VAL A 630 -62.06 -10.14 13.56
CA VAL A 630 -61.39 -10.83 14.67
C VAL A 630 -61.52 -9.99 15.92
N GLU A 631 -61.85 -10.62 17.04
CA GLU A 631 -61.96 -9.98 18.35
C GLU A 631 -61.01 -10.64 19.33
N VAL A 632 -60.18 -9.83 19.98
CA VAL A 632 -59.14 -10.28 20.91
C VAL A 632 -59.31 -9.60 22.26
N GLY A 633 -58.83 -10.25 23.32
CA GLY A 633 -58.73 -9.62 24.63
C GLY A 633 -57.43 -8.84 24.75
N TYR A 634 -57.48 -7.72 25.45
CA TYR A 634 -56.33 -6.88 25.75
C TYR A 634 -56.45 -6.39 27.20
N ASP A 635 -55.42 -6.64 28.01
CA ASP A 635 -55.32 -6.11 29.37
C ASP A 635 -54.60 -4.75 29.29
N ASN A 636 -55.32 -3.66 29.54
CA ASN A 636 -54.77 -2.30 29.48
C ASN A 636 -54.38 -1.83 30.89
N ARG A 637 -53.09 -1.87 31.22
CA ARG A 637 -52.58 -1.42 32.54
C ARG A 637 -52.06 -0.01 32.51
N SER A 638 -51.52 0.45 31.38
CA SER A 638 -51.06 1.83 31.20
C SER A 638 -52.21 2.83 31.35
N GLY A 639 -53.41 2.46 30.89
CA GLY A 639 -54.53 3.37 30.72
C GLY A 639 -54.64 3.88 29.29
N GLU A 640 -53.72 3.51 28.39
CA GLU A 640 -53.68 3.93 27.00
C GLU A 640 -53.75 2.72 26.07
N ILE A 641 -54.44 2.88 24.94
CA ILE A 641 -54.59 1.87 23.89
C ILE A 641 -54.22 2.53 22.57
N ARG A 642 -52.92 2.56 22.26
CA ARG A 642 -52.39 3.15 21.03
C ARG A 642 -51.76 2.08 20.16
N PHE A 643 -52.16 2.05 18.90
CA PHE A 643 -51.48 1.22 17.90
C PHE A 643 -50.32 2.02 17.32
N MET A 644 -49.19 1.37 17.14
CA MET A 644 -48.00 1.96 16.52
C MET A 644 -47.37 0.99 15.54
N ASP A 645 -46.72 1.52 14.52
CA ASP A 645 -45.81 0.79 13.67
C ASP A 645 -44.37 1.17 14.04
N GLY A 646 -43.62 0.20 14.53
CA GLY A 646 -42.23 0.41 14.95
C GLY A 646 -41.27 0.74 13.81
N LEU A 647 -41.64 0.51 12.55
CA LEU A 647 -40.81 0.85 11.39
C LEU A 647 -41.13 2.24 10.83
N SER A 648 -42.40 2.51 10.49
CA SER A 648 -42.77 3.83 9.94
C SER A 648 -42.85 4.94 10.99
N GLY A 649 -42.92 4.60 12.28
CA GLY A 649 -43.18 5.55 13.36
C GLY A 649 -44.64 6.05 13.41
N THR A 650 -45.53 5.45 12.61
CA THR A 650 -46.97 5.76 12.63
C THR A 650 -47.54 5.45 14.01
N GLU A 651 -48.22 6.41 14.64
CA GLU A 651 -48.91 6.22 15.92
C GLU A 651 -50.38 6.64 15.79
N LEU A 652 -51.29 5.71 16.11
CA LEU A 652 -52.72 5.94 16.04
C LEU A 652 -53.24 6.58 17.34
N PRO A 653 -54.28 7.44 17.26
CA PRO A 653 -54.93 8.01 18.43
C PRO A 653 -55.38 6.98 19.47
N ASP A 654 -55.25 7.34 20.75
CA ASP A 654 -55.63 6.50 21.88
C ASP A 654 -57.11 6.06 21.82
N LEU A 655 -57.34 4.75 21.98
CA LEU A 655 -58.64 4.10 22.00
C LEU A 655 -59.19 3.86 23.41
N SER A 656 -58.46 4.22 24.47
CA SER A 656 -58.92 4.07 25.85
C SER A 656 -60.20 4.88 26.12
N LEU A 657 -61.04 4.40 27.06
CA LEU A 657 -62.17 5.19 27.58
C LEU A 657 -61.66 6.12 28.67
N ASP A 658 -61.25 7.33 28.30
CA ASP A 658 -60.80 8.37 29.24
C ASP A 658 -59.69 7.89 30.20
N GLY A 659 -58.68 7.17 29.68
CA GLY A 659 -57.58 6.65 30.49
C GLY A 659 -57.94 5.42 31.33
N ARG A 660 -59.13 4.83 31.15
CA ARG A 660 -59.60 3.70 31.96
C ARG A 660 -58.73 2.46 31.76
N LYS A 661 -58.19 1.97 32.85
CA LYS A 661 -57.46 0.69 32.95
C LYS A 661 -58.40 -0.52 33.03
N GLY A 662 -57.89 -1.69 32.70
CA GLY A 662 -58.53 -2.99 32.86
C GLY A 662 -58.70 -3.76 31.54
N HIS A 663 -59.56 -4.78 31.55
CA HIS A 663 -59.76 -5.64 30.38
C HIS A 663 -60.63 -5.00 29.30
N TYR A 664 -60.08 -4.93 28.11
CA TYR A 664 -60.73 -4.53 26.88
C TYR A 664 -60.86 -5.70 25.91
N ARG A 665 -61.83 -5.57 25.02
CA ARG A 665 -61.94 -6.37 23.81
C ARG A 665 -61.65 -5.45 22.64
N ILE A 666 -60.66 -5.84 21.84
CA ILE A 666 -60.29 -5.14 20.61
C ILE A 666 -60.85 -5.95 19.44
N ARG A 667 -61.78 -5.35 18.68
CA ARG A 667 -62.35 -5.97 17.48
C ARG A 667 -61.82 -5.27 16.24
N LEU A 668 -61.22 -6.07 15.37
CA LEU A 668 -60.55 -5.64 14.15
C LEU A 668 -61.35 -6.11 12.95
N HIS A 669 -61.71 -5.17 12.10
CA HIS A 669 -62.36 -5.43 10.82
C HIS A 669 -61.42 -4.98 9.71
N LEU A 670 -61.00 -5.93 8.86
CA LEU A 670 -60.13 -5.66 7.72
C LEU A 670 -60.83 -6.08 6.43
N ALA A 671 -60.78 -5.21 5.42
CA ALA A 671 -61.28 -5.53 4.08
C ALA A 671 -60.49 -4.82 3.00
N TRP A 672 -60.46 -5.44 1.82
CA TRP A 672 -60.01 -4.79 0.60
C TRP A 672 -61.11 -3.92 0.02
N PHE A 673 -60.74 -2.72 -0.44
CA PHE A 673 -61.62 -1.83 -1.17
C PHE A 673 -61.17 -1.77 -2.64
N PRO A 674 -62.06 -2.12 -3.59
CA PRO A 674 -61.74 -2.02 -5.01
C PRO A 674 -61.70 -0.56 -5.47
N TRP A 675 -60.79 -0.23 -6.38
CA TRP A 675 -60.62 1.13 -6.90
C TRP A 675 -60.29 1.09 -8.39
N LYS A 676 -60.98 1.91 -9.21
CA LYS A 676 -60.75 2.03 -10.67
C LYS A 676 -60.58 0.69 -11.43
N GLY A 677 -61.37 -0.33 -11.07
CA GLY A 677 -61.33 -1.66 -11.72
C GLY A 677 -60.34 -2.65 -11.11
N GLU A 678 -59.49 -2.21 -10.18
CA GLU A 678 -58.62 -3.09 -9.40
C GLU A 678 -59.38 -3.69 -8.21
N LYS A 679 -59.23 -5.00 -8.03
CA LYS A 679 -59.88 -5.74 -6.93
C LYS A 679 -59.29 -5.41 -5.56
N TYR A 680 -58.00 -5.06 -5.52
CA TYR A 680 -57.20 -4.82 -4.32
C TYR A 680 -56.64 -3.39 -4.37
N GLY A 681 -57.51 -2.38 -4.36
CA GLY A 681 -57.10 -0.99 -4.58
C GLY A 681 -56.53 -0.27 -3.35
N THR A 682 -57.12 -0.52 -2.17
CA THR A 682 -56.62 -0.07 -0.85
C THR A 682 -57.19 -0.99 0.25
N GLN A 683 -56.63 -0.93 1.45
CA GLN A 683 -57.16 -1.61 2.62
C GLN A 683 -57.97 -0.64 3.47
N ARG A 684 -59.10 -1.11 4.01
CA ARG A 684 -59.81 -0.39 5.07
C ARG A 684 -59.74 -1.19 6.36
N LEU A 685 -59.38 -0.50 7.43
CA LEU A 685 -59.22 -1.06 8.76
C LEU A 685 -60.14 -0.33 9.73
N LEU A 686 -60.96 -1.07 10.44
CA LEU A 686 -61.77 -0.55 11.54
C LEU A 686 -61.36 -1.25 12.83
N ILE A 687 -60.90 -0.46 13.80
CA ILE A 687 -60.45 -0.91 15.11
C ILE A 687 -61.47 -0.43 16.14
N MET A 688 -62.13 -1.38 16.79
CA MET A 688 -63.07 -1.09 17.86
C MET A 688 -62.48 -1.50 19.21
N ALA A 689 -62.59 -0.64 20.22
CA ALA A 689 -62.24 -0.96 21.61
C ALA A 689 -63.44 -0.81 22.53
N TYR A 690 -63.65 -1.76 23.44
CA TYR A 690 -64.69 -1.66 24.47
C TYR A 690 -64.37 -2.52 25.70
N PRO A 691 -64.87 -2.14 26.90
CA PRO A 691 -64.67 -2.94 28.10
C PRO A 691 -65.31 -4.32 27.98
N GLY A 692 -64.57 -5.36 28.34
CA GLY A 692 -65.10 -6.72 28.37
C GLY A 692 -64.08 -7.74 28.86
N PRO A 693 -64.52 -8.76 29.62
CA PRO A 693 -63.61 -9.79 30.12
C PRO A 693 -63.18 -10.77 29.03
N GLY A 694 -62.00 -11.37 29.22
CA GLY A 694 -61.54 -12.57 28.53
C GLY A 694 -60.49 -12.35 27.44
N ASP A 695 -59.50 -13.25 27.41
CA ASP A 695 -58.32 -13.16 26.53
C ASP A 695 -58.43 -13.98 25.25
N LYS A 696 -59.57 -14.62 25.03
CA LYS A 696 -59.77 -15.53 23.88
C LYS A 696 -59.83 -14.74 22.57
N VAL A 697 -59.05 -15.20 21.60
CA VAL A 697 -59.16 -14.78 20.19
C VAL A 697 -60.42 -15.42 19.60
N VAL A 698 -61.34 -14.60 19.12
CA VAL A 698 -62.60 -15.02 18.48
C VAL A 698 -62.60 -14.55 17.04
N THR A 699 -62.71 -15.48 16.11
CA THR A 699 -62.86 -15.16 14.68
C THR A 699 -64.33 -15.19 14.29
N TYR A 700 -64.86 -14.06 13.84
CA TYR A 700 -66.24 -13.98 13.33
C TYR A 700 -66.32 -14.17 11.81
N ARG A 701 -65.29 -13.75 11.08
CA ARG A 701 -65.20 -13.93 9.63
C ARG A 701 -63.76 -14.09 9.18
N ARG A 702 -63.54 -14.96 8.19
CA ARG A 702 -62.29 -15.11 7.43
C ARG A 702 -62.60 -15.13 5.94
N PRO A 703 -61.66 -14.69 5.08
CA PRO A 703 -61.81 -14.87 3.65
C PRO A 703 -61.84 -16.38 3.34
N PRO A 704 -62.57 -16.80 2.28
CA PRO A 704 -62.51 -18.17 1.82
C PRO A 704 -61.06 -18.53 1.51
N LYS A 705 -60.58 -19.69 1.99
CA LYS A 705 -59.26 -20.20 1.61
C LYS A 705 -59.20 -20.28 0.09
N ARG A 706 -58.30 -19.50 -0.54
CA ARG A 706 -57.96 -19.70 -1.95
C ARG A 706 -57.43 -21.14 -2.06
N ARG A 707 -58.13 -21.96 -2.86
CA ARG A 707 -57.71 -23.33 -3.19
C ARG A 707 -56.53 -23.31 -4.15
#